data_AF-A0ABD3QX02-F1
#
_entry.id   AF-A0ABD3QX02-F1
#
_cell.length_a   1.000
_cell.length_b   1.000
_cell.length_c   1.000
_cell.angle_alpha   90.00
_cell.angle_beta   90.00
_cell.angle_gamma   90.00
#
_symmetry.space_group_name_H-M   'P 1'
#
loop_
_entity.id
_entity.type
_entity.pdbx_description
1 polymer ?
#
loop_
_entity_poly.entity_id
_entity_poly.type
_entity_poly.pdbx_seq_one_letter_code
_entity_poly.pdbx_strand_id
1 'polypeptide(L)'
;MMISAIRNGTTPHLPRSHRPLAAVRSRLTNNKAAHHVSLAINHHSRSIASAAIRQQRQSYNALLLSCVMGSFVGVTVAHAEGKQNNNAWTKTSSDESKMDQESQSVVDEVMAFLGFKSNGSSEDGTDEGTSDSATTASSNGDSNSNMNDAKQQQHNNDEEGPGKPVKVQLDPELLSSLPILPLSVLDSPSAEFKNRHLVSHEGIIYDITEFLNQHPGGYDLANTATGLDLSHFFNNYTVHGESDKAANWLASMAVGRLSEQDAKYSKVRTNAAVHVKRRHVWLNKARRRIVLVTATLPFWMMVRTAVRMVGYVSNRLGRWLAYLIPVSVPGLTFGAEPLRVRQDAVEDGEQQQQKLEEQQPSVAIIGGGIAGCGAAWALRRSGFKVTLYEARAQISGNARTFDWDFSPYRSKGEGEQIVKSCCSVTAWPPLFYKNYTCLLKELQIETVHQPLSWFLNSKVPGAVGTLWAADPTPYEGSLRNVLKKDFDIYGRVVGLSDSLCNLFTMRWAPWRRNDTPSMYDSHTGIGLLNPMNVIPLYSMFKFMGGSDLWWNVVFTPHYTASFLVDELRPFPAVFGPLIEAQIPLLPNEKNARQFQSEKSERDCNILTCQTWKDAGKGIREVFTKLTNDVDLRQNTRVREVEVLANGKKRIHDEFDNTIDVDRVVFACPANAVGNIYKRAGWLANTIFSTLVYADDHHPDSGHMHAVLHSDGTVIDKRFREDCLRRASNYVEVTEKDDGSINIENQYNFGVQTPGPGVYDLPLDKKPVMLISHALGEGKSIDPDKIVGTANHARAHPLYSGWNVMAMLNLRLVQGRNGIYYCSNWTTPGNCHDMSFLSGLVCAHAIGAKYPFEEEGEAKKDFGRMRDLMGF
;
A
#
# COMPACT_ATOMS: atom_id res chain seq x y z
N MET A 1 10.33 60.52 -9.37
CA MET A 1 10.42 61.99 -9.59
C MET A 1 9.02 62.53 -9.78
N MET A 2 8.68 63.68 -9.16
CA MET A 2 7.46 64.52 -9.32
C MET A 2 6.07 63.83 -9.13
N ILE A 3 5.12 64.31 -8.29
CA ILE A 3 4.51 65.66 -8.06
C ILE A 3 3.54 66.01 -9.21
N SER A 4 2.26 66.40 -9.03
CA SER A 4 1.37 66.68 -7.86
C SER A 4 -0.10 66.28 -8.26
N ALA A 5 -1.19 66.34 -7.48
CA ALA A 5 -1.68 67.27 -6.43
C ALA A 5 -2.96 66.65 -5.74
N ILE A 6 -3.94 67.28 -5.04
CA ILE A 6 -4.15 68.35 -4.00
C ILE A 6 -5.71 68.47 -3.87
N ARG A 7 -6.43 68.60 -2.74
CA ARG A 7 -6.16 68.60 -1.27
C ARG A 7 -7.49 68.40 -0.47
N ASN A 8 -7.40 68.00 0.80
CA ASN A 8 -8.39 68.18 1.90
C ASN A 8 -9.78 67.48 1.79
N GLY A 9 -10.47 67.08 2.87
CA GLY A 9 -10.09 66.99 4.29
C GLY A 9 -11.27 66.68 5.25
N THR A 10 -10.96 66.12 6.44
CA THR A 10 -11.77 66.01 7.68
C THR A 10 -13.04 65.12 7.78
N THR A 11 -13.12 64.43 8.93
CA THR A 11 -14.18 63.61 9.60
C THR A 11 -15.38 64.48 10.12
N PRO A 12 -16.56 63.97 10.62
CA PRO A 12 -16.67 62.82 11.56
C PRO A 12 -18.02 62.03 11.78
N HIS A 13 -17.93 61.02 12.67
CA HIS A 13 -18.92 60.48 13.65
C HIS A 13 -20.22 59.71 13.29
N LEU A 14 -20.58 58.87 14.27
CA LEU A 14 -21.71 57.92 14.46
C LEU A 14 -22.83 58.58 15.33
N PRO A 15 -24.11 58.09 15.40
CA PRO A 15 -24.46 56.99 16.34
C PRO A 15 -25.72 56.12 16.01
N ARG A 16 -26.06 55.20 16.93
CA ARG A 16 -27.23 54.29 16.95
C ARG A 16 -28.49 54.90 17.63
N SER A 17 -29.67 54.30 17.43
CA SER A 17 -30.78 54.28 18.42
C SER A 17 -31.66 53.00 18.31
N HIS A 18 -32.76 52.88 19.06
CA HIS A 18 -33.41 51.60 19.44
C HIS A 18 -34.95 51.66 19.61
N ARG A 19 -35.65 50.53 19.33
CA ARG A 19 -36.88 50.00 20.04
C ARG A 19 -38.22 50.79 19.87
N PRO A 20 -39.39 50.34 20.43
CA PRO A 20 -40.00 48.97 20.48
C PRO A 20 -41.58 48.90 20.40
N LEU A 21 -42.15 47.67 20.36
CA LEU A 21 -43.49 47.25 20.91
C LEU A 21 -44.78 47.86 20.26
N ALA A 22 -46.04 47.39 20.44
CA ALA A 22 -46.63 46.33 21.29
C ALA A 22 -47.85 45.59 20.65
N ALA A 23 -48.37 44.57 21.36
CA ALA A 23 -49.37 43.57 20.97
C ALA A 23 -50.88 43.86 21.27
N VAL A 24 -51.78 43.08 20.64
CA VAL A 24 -53.13 42.65 21.13
C VAL A 24 -53.38 41.21 20.63
N ARG A 25 -53.74 40.11 21.33
CA ARG A 25 -54.59 39.71 22.50
C ARG A 25 -56.04 39.25 22.19
N SER A 26 -56.27 37.92 22.19
CA SER A 26 -57.49 37.17 22.62
C SER A 26 -57.42 35.70 22.11
N ARG A 27 -58.09 34.68 22.69
CA ARG A 27 -58.65 34.48 24.05
C ARG A 27 -58.64 32.98 24.47
N LEU A 28 -59.10 32.73 25.69
CA LEU A 28 -59.33 31.47 26.43
C LEU A 28 -60.48 30.59 25.83
N THR A 29 -60.75 29.32 26.20
CA THR A 29 -60.67 28.60 27.50
C THR A 29 -60.40 27.07 27.39
N ASN A 30 -60.11 26.41 28.52
CA ASN A 30 -59.97 24.94 28.69
C ASN A 30 -61.31 24.18 28.69
N ASN A 31 -61.31 22.86 28.38
CA ASN A 31 -61.75 21.87 29.38
C ASN A 31 -61.24 20.43 29.15
N LYS A 32 -61.53 19.52 30.10
CA LYS A 32 -61.02 18.13 30.21
C LYS A 32 -61.97 17.05 29.64
N ALA A 33 -61.45 15.81 29.66
CA ALA A 33 -62.11 14.50 29.81
C ALA A 33 -62.21 13.63 28.53
N ALA A 34 -62.31 12.32 28.76
CA ALA A 34 -62.27 11.26 27.75
C ALA A 34 -63.33 10.18 28.07
N HIS A 35 -63.82 9.46 27.04
CA HIS A 35 -64.10 8.01 27.05
C HIS A 35 -64.79 7.54 25.75
N HIS A 36 -64.29 6.45 25.15
CA HIS A 36 -64.89 5.67 24.04
C HIS A 36 -65.15 6.44 22.71
N VAL A 37 -65.25 5.82 21.53
CA VAL A 37 -65.49 4.40 21.15
C VAL A 37 -64.33 3.83 20.30
N SER A 38 -64.17 2.50 20.30
CA SER A 38 -63.21 1.75 19.48
C SER A 38 -63.94 0.70 18.61
N LEU A 39 -63.21 -0.01 17.75
CA LEU A 39 -63.62 -1.13 16.89
C LEU A 39 -64.46 -0.79 15.63
N ALA A 40 -63.79 -0.53 14.50
CA ALA A 40 -64.34 -0.85 13.17
C ALA A 40 -63.33 -0.95 11.98
N ILE A 41 -62.02 -0.68 12.14
CA ILE A 41 -61.00 -0.91 11.09
C ILE A 41 -59.76 -1.58 11.70
N ASN A 42 -59.49 -2.87 11.38
CA ASN A 42 -58.19 -3.48 11.68
C ASN A 42 -57.77 -4.73 10.87
N HIS A 43 -58.63 -5.26 9.96
CA HIS A 43 -58.32 -6.49 9.20
C HIS A 43 -57.86 -6.28 7.75
N HIS A 44 -58.25 -5.18 7.09
CA HIS A 44 -57.87 -4.95 5.68
C HIS A 44 -56.47 -4.34 5.51
N SER A 45 -56.08 -3.40 6.37
CA SER A 45 -54.80 -2.69 6.30
C SER A 45 -53.57 -3.57 6.51
N ARG A 46 -53.66 -4.62 7.35
CA ARG A 46 -52.57 -5.59 7.57
C ARG A 46 -52.30 -6.47 6.35
N SER A 47 -53.35 -6.87 5.62
CA SER A 47 -53.21 -7.71 4.42
C SER A 47 -52.43 -6.96 3.33
N ILE A 48 -52.89 -5.74 2.98
CA ILE A 48 -52.30 -4.92 1.92
C ILE A 48 -50.84 -4.55 2.26
N ALA A 49 -50.54 -4.21 3.52
CA ALA A 49 -49.17 -3.98 3.96
C ALA A 49 -48.27 -5.22 3.78
N SER A 50 -48.76 -6.42 4.13
CA SER A 50 -47.99 -7.65 3.95
C SER A 50 -47.76 -8.02 2.47
N ALA A 51 -48.74 -7.74 1.61
CA ALA A 51 -48.63 -7.94 0.17
C ALA A 51 -47.64 -6.95 -0.46
N ALA A 52 -47.74 -5.66 -0.14
CA ALA A 52 -46.81 -4.63 -0.59
C ALA A 52 -45.37 -4.93 -0.14
N ILE A 53 -45.16 -5.33 1.12
CA ILE A 53 -43.83 -5.72 1.63
C ILE A 53 -43.30 -6.97 0.90
N ARG A 54 -44.14 -7.99 0.61
CA ARG A 54 -43.73 -9.16 -0.19
C ARG A 54 -43.35 -8.77 -1.62
N GLN A 55 -44.17 -7.95 -2.29
CA GLN A 55 -43.93 -7.51 -3.67
C GLN A 55 -42.69 -6.63 -3.77
N GLN A 56 -42.50 -5.70 -2.82
CA GLN A 56 -41.30 -4.87 -2.73
C GLN A 56 -40.05 -5.72 -2.44
N ARG A 57 -40.14 -6.75 -1.58
CA ARG A 57 -39.05 -7.71 -1.33
C ARG A 57 -38.74 -8.58 -2.55
N GLN A 58 -39.74 -8.96 -3.35
CA GLN A 58 -39.52 -9.61 -4.64
C GLN A 58 -38.82 -8.67 -5.64
N SER A 59 -39.21 -7.40 -5.72
CA SER A 59 -38.53 -6.41 -6.58
C SER A 59 -37.09 -6.11 -6.12
N TYR A 60 -36.83 -6.02 -4.81
CA TYR A 60 -35.46 -5.90 -4.28
C TYR A 60 -34.62 -7.13 -4.62
N ASN A 61 -35.17 -8.34 -4.42
CA ASN A 61 -34.49 -9.57 -4.79
C ASN A 61 -34.22 -9.62 -6.30
N ALA A 62 -35.17 -9.21 -7.15
CA ALA A 62 -34.99 -9.19 -8.60
C ALA A 62 -33.93 -8.16 -9.06
N LEU A 63 -33.82 -7.00 -8.40
CA LEU A 63 -32.80 -6.00 -8.71
C LEU A 63 -31.41 -6.41 -8.23
N LEU A 64 -31.30 -7.02 -7.04
CA LEU A 64 -30.05 -7.63 -6.57
C LEU A 64 -29.64 -8.81 -7.46
N LEU A 65 -30.59 -9.65 -7.85
CA LEU A 65 -30.34 -10.78 -8.75
C LEU A 65 -29.97 -10.29 -10.16
N SER A 66 -30.49 -9.17 -10.66
CA SER A 66 -30.06 -8.62 -11.96
C SER A 66 -28.68 -7.97 -11.91
N CYS A 67 -28.30 -7.31 -10.81
CA CYS A 67 -26.92 -6.87 -10.58
C CYS A 67 -25.95 -8.07 -10.47
N VAL A 68 -26.34 -9.12 -9.74
CA VAL A 68 -25.56 -10.36 -9.63
C VAL A 68 -25.47 -11.06 -10.99
N MET A 69 -26.56 -11.19 -11.75
CA MET A 69 -26.56 -11.76 -13.11
C MET A 69 -25.72 -10.94 -14.09
N GLY A 70 -25.74 -9.61 -14.02
CA GLY A 70 -24.82 -8.75 -14.77
C GLY A 70 -23.34 -8.96 -14.41
N SER A 71 -23.07 -9.40 -13.18
CA SER A 71 -21.70 -9.69 -12.71
C SER A 71 -21.11 -10.94 -13.37
N PHE A 72 -21.92 -11.87 -13.90
CA PHE A 72 -21.40 -13.08 -14.57
C PHE A 72 -20.58 -12.74 -15.82
N VAL A 73 -20.89 -11.64 -16.51
CA VAL A 73 -20.06 -11.12 -17.62
C VAL A 73 -18.67 -10.71 -17.11
N GLY A 74 -18.58 -10.11 -15.92
CA GLY A 74 -17.31 -9.81 -15.26
C GLY A 74 -16.56 -11.06 -14.81
N VAL A 75 -17.27 -12.11 -14.38
CA VAL A 75 -16.67 -13.41 -14.02
C VAL A 75 -16.09 -14.11 -15.26
N THR A 76 -16.75 -14.07 -16.42
CA THR A 76 -16.16 -14.60 -17.67
C THR A 76 -14.96 -13.77 -18.15
N VAL A 77 -14.93 -12.46 -17.92
CA VAL A 77 -13.73 -11.63 -18.20
C VAL A 77 -12.57 -11.99 -17.27
N ALA A 78 -12.81 -12.15 -15.96
CA ALA A 78 -11.77 -12.61 -15.02
C ALA A 78 -11.25 -14.03 -15.38
N HIS A 79 -12.11 -14.90 -15.91
CA HIS A 79 -11.74 -16.22 -16.42
C HIS A 79 -10.99 -16.16 -17.77
N ALA A 80 -11.09 -15.07 -18.51
CA ALA A 80 -10.33 -14.83 -19.74
C ALA A 80 -8.92 -14.30 -19.44
N GLU A 81 -8.79 -13.31 -18.54
CA GLU A 81 -7.49 -12.82 -18.06
C GLU A 81 -6.67 -13.95 -17.41
N GLY A 82 -7.33 -14.79 -16.60
CA GLY A 82 -6.70 -15.98 -15.99
C GLY A 82 -6.18 -17.04 -16.97
N LYS A 83 -6.45 -16.92 -18.29
CA LYS A 83 -5.95 -17.82 -19.34
C LYS A 83 -4.82 -17.24 -20.19
N GLN A 84 -4.50 -15.94 -20.10
CA GLN A 84 -3.46 -15.34 -20.96
C GLN A 84 -2.01 -15.75 -20.62
N ASN A 85 -1.77 -16.35 -19.45
CA ASN A 85 -0.42 -16.78 -19.03
C ASN A 85 -0.04 -18.23 -19.45
N ASN A 86 -0.79 -18.91 -20.32
CA ASN A 86 -0.46 -20.26 -20.80
C ASN A 86 -0.51 -20.37 -22.34
N ASN A 87 0.65 -20.58 -22.96
CA ASN A 87 0.77 -20.89 -24.39
C ASN A 87 0.35 -22.35 -24.70
N ALA A 88 -0.96 -22.63 -24.70
CA ALA A 88 -1.52 -23.90 -25.14
C ALA A 88 -2.94 -23.73 -25.73
N TRP A 89 -3.03 -23.41 -27.02
CA TRP A 89 -4.31 -23.36 -27.75
C TRP A 89 -4.74 -24.75 -28.24
N THR A 90 -5.55 -25.46 -27.47
CA THR A 90 -6.31 -26.64 -27.93
C THR A 90 -7.80 -26.33 -27.95
N LYS A 91 -8.45 -26.51 -29.11
CA LYS A 91 -9.90 -26.36 -29.28
C LYS A 91 -10.64 -27.59 -28.75
N THR A 92 -11.59 -27.38 -27.85
CA THR A 92 -12.78 -28.24 -27.68
C THR A 92 -14.02 -27.34 -27.58
N SER A 93 -15.16 -27.85 -28.03
CA SER A 93 -16.36 -27.07 -28.34
C SER A 93 -17.47 -27.20 -27.30
N SER A 94 -18.30 -26.15 -27.21
CA SER A 94 -19.73 -26.20 -26.88
C SER A 94 -20.18 -27.19 -25.79
N ASP A 95 -20.30 -26.71 -24.56
CA ASP A 95 -21.18 -27.29 -23.55
C ASP A 95 -21.90 -26.14 -22.83
N GLU A 96 -23.15 -26.34 -22.41
CA GLU A 96 -23.97 -25.24 -21.86
C GLU A 96 -23.54 -24.87 -20.43
N SER A 97 -23.49 -23.57 -20.13
CA SER A 97 -22.75 -23.04 -18.99
C SER A 97 -23.39 -23.31 -17.63
N LYS A 98 -23.17 -24.50 -17.08
CA LYS A 98 -23.25 -24.75 -15.64
C LYS A 98 -22.06 -24.06 -14.95
N MET A 99 -22.34 -23.24 -13.95
CA MET A 99 -21.32 -22.57 -13.14
C MET A 99 -20.50 -23.60 -12.35
N ASP A 100 -19.19 -23.39 -12.24
CA ASP A 100 -18.30 -24.29 -11.50
C ASP A 100 -18.56 -24.24 -9.98
N GLN A 101 -18.18 -25.31 -9.28
CA GLN A 101 -18.43 -25.47 -7.85
C GLN A 101 -17.80 -24.37 -6.99
N GLU A 102 -16.62 -23.84 -7.38
CA GLU A 102 -15.97 -22.75 -6.63
C GLU A 102 -16.72 -21.43 -6.82
N SER A 103 -17.13 -21.10 -8.05
CA SER A 103 -17.96 -19.92 -8.32
C SER A 103 -19.34 -20.01 -7.64
N GLN A 104 -19.96 -21.19 -7.60
CA GLN A 104 -21.20 -21.42 -6.83
C GLN A 104 -20.98 -21.25 -5.32
N SER A 105 -19.87 -21.75 -4.77
CA SER A 105 -19.49 -21.54 -3.37
C SER A 105 -19.28 -20.06 -3.05
N VAL A 106 -18.67 -19.29 -3.95
CA VAL A 106 -18.45 -17.84 -3.78
C VAL A 106 -19.77 -17.05 -3.87
N VAL A 107 -20.70 -17.44 -4.74
CA VAL A 107 -22.07 -16.88 -4.75
C VAL A 107 -22.80 -17.22 -3.44
N ASP A 108 -22.63 -18.42 -2.91
CA ASP A 108 -23.23 -18.84 -1.64
C ASP A 108 -22.67 -18.09 -0.43
N GLU A 109 -21.35 -17.84 -0.38
CA GLU A 109 -20.73 -16.96 0.61
C GLU A 109 -21.33 -15.54 0.57
N VAL A 110 -21.47 -14.97 -0.63
CA VAL A 110 -22.09 -13.64 -0.82
C VAL A 110 -23.54 -13.64 -0.37
N MET A 111 -24.34 -14.66 -0.73
CA MET A 111 -25.75 -14.74 -0.33
C MET A 111 -25.93 -14.97 1.18
N ALA A 112 -24.96 -15.61 1.85
CA ALA A 112 -24.91 -15.68 3.31
C ALA A 112 -24.55 -14.30 3.93
N PHE A 113 -23.52 -13.63 3.42
CA PHE A 113 -23.13 -12.27 3.84
C PHE A 113 -24.27 -11.23 3.66
N LEU A 114 -25.07 -11.37 2.60
CA LEU A 114 -26.25 -10.55 2.32
C LEU A 114 -27.48 -10.93 3.18
N GLY A 115 -27.41 -11.98 4.00
CA GLY A 115 -28.51 -12.42 4.86
C GLY A 115 -29.66 -13.13 4.14
N PHE A 116 -29.41 -13.69 2.94
CA PHE A 116 -30.42 -14.43 2.16
C PHE A 116 -30.46 -15.93 2.43
N LYS A 117 -29.43 -16.51 3.07
CA LYS A 117 -29.49 -17.84 3.69
C LYS A 117 -29.68 -17.71 5.20
N SER A 118 -30.61 -18.49 5.76
CA SER A 118 -30.67 -18.74 7.20
C SER A 118 -29.61 -19.77 7.57
N ASN A 119 -28.85 -19.54 8.65
CA ASN A 119 -27.92 -20.54 9.17
C ASN A 119 -28.68 -21.83 9.51
N GLY A 120 -28.28 -22.94 8.89
CA GLY A 120 -28.52 -24.27 9.47
C GLY A 120 -27.68 -24.41 10.74
N SER A 121 -28.12 -25.26 11.66
CA SER A 121 -27.47 -25.50 12.95
C SER A 121 -26.02 -25.97 12.78
N SER A 122 -25.06 -25.17 13.25
CA SER A 122 -23.79 -25.64 13.76
C SER A 122 -23.97 -26.06 15.22
N GLU A 123 -23.60 -27.28 15.57
CA GLU A 123 -23.74 -27.81 16.93
C GLU A 123 -22.73 -27.16 17.89
N ASP A 124 -23.16 -26.90 19.13
CA ASP A 124 -22.27 -26.42 20.20
C ASP A 124 -21.33 -27.54 20.65
N GLY A 125 -20.01 -27.31 20.57
CA GLY A 125 -19.01 -28.12 21.27
C GLY A 125 -18.89 -27.63 22.71
N THR A 126 -19.26 -28.47 23.67
CA THR A 126 -19.34 -28.11 25.10
C THR A 126 -17.98 -27.99 25.78
N ASP A 127 -17.86 -27.03 26.70
CA ASP A 127 -16.80 -27.02 27.72
C ASP A 127 -16.85 -28.29 28.58
N GLU A 128 -15.70 -28.94 28.80
CA GLU A 128 -15.40 -29.60 30.07
C GLU A 128 -14.04 -29.11 30.57
N GLY A 129 -14.04 -28.44 31.72
CA GLY A 129 -12.82 -27.99 32.39
C GLY A 129 -12.49 -28.89 33.58
N THR A 130 -11.27 -29.42 33.62
CA THR A 130 -10.70 -30.03 34.83
C THR A 130 -9.55 -29.17 35.34
N SER A 131 -9.71 -28.66 36.56
CA SER A 131 -8.62 -28.07 37.33
C SER A 131 -7.64 -29.14 37.78
N ASP A 132 -6.35 -28.85 37.77
CA ASP A 132 -5.47 -29.39 38.81
C ASP A 132 -4.40 -28.37 39.21
N SER A 133 -3.73 -28.60 40.34
CA SER A 133 -3.04 -27.54 41.10
C SER A 133 -1.62 -27.89 41.55
N ALA A 134 -0.87 -26.83 41.93
CA ALA A 134 0.50 -26.86 42.46
C ALA A 134 1.59 -27.25 41.41
N THR A 135 2.88 -26.97 41.61
CA THR A 135 3.57 -26.47 42.82
C THR A 135 4.64 -25.43 42.48
N THR A 136 4.97 -24.57 43.44
CA THR A 136 6.11 -23.63 43.37
C THR A 136 7.47 -24.34 43.36
N ALA A 137 8.39 -23.85 42.53
CA ALA A 137 9.83 -23.99 42.75
C ALA A 137 10.53 -22.67 42.38
N SER A 138 11.50 -22.25 43.20
CA SER A 138 12.30 -21.03 43.01
C SER A 138 13.77 -21.37 43.18
N SER A 139 14.62 -20.87 42.29
CA SER A 139 16.08 -20.90 42.45
C SER A 139 16.74 -19.80 41.63
N ASN A 140 17.24 -18.77 42.31
CA ASN A 140 18.23 -17.85 41.74
C ASN A 140 19.58 -18.59 41.59
N GLY A 141 20.42 -18.17 40.65
CA GLY A 141 21.77 -18.71 40.50
C GLY A 141 22.62 -17.95 39.48
N ASP A 142 23.31 -16.89 39.91
CA ASP A 142 24.32 -16.22 39.10
C ASP A 142 25.54 -17.13 38.86
N SER A 143 26.17 -17.02 37.69
CA SER A 143 27.65 -16.97 37.60
C SER A 143 28.14 -16.61 36.19
N ASN A 144 29.05 -15.63 36.13
CA ASN A 144 29.92 -15.42 34.97
C ASN A 144 31.02 -16.49 34.94
N SER A 145 31.39 -16.98 33.76
CA SER A 145 32.80 -17.25 33.46
C SER A 145 33.09 -17.11 31.96
N ASN A 146 34.20 -16.46 31.64
CA ASN A 146 34.76 -16.45 30.29
C ASN A 146 35.60 -17.71 30.09
N MET A 147 35.58 -18.27 28.88
CA MET A 147 36.84 -18.54 28.20
C MET A 147 36.67 -18.52 26.68
N ASN A 148 37.74 -18.16 25.98
CA ASN A 148 37.78 -18.18 24.52
C ASN A 148 37.98 -19.62 24.04
N ASP A 149 37.51 -19.91 22.83
CA ASP A 149 38.44 -20.51 21.86
C ASP A 149 38.14 -20.01 20.44
N ALA A 150 39.13 -20.09 19.56
CA ALA A 150 39.08 -19.43 18.24
C ALA A 150 39.66 -20.30 17.10
N LYS A 151 39.23 -19.98 15.87
CA LYS A 151 39.39 -20.71 14.59
C LYS A 151 38.26 -21.75 14.39
N GLN A 152 37.72 -21.94 13.19
CA GLN A 152 38.30 -21.70 11.87
C GLN A 152 37.20 -21.29 10.86
N GLN A 153 37.39 -20.19 10.11
CA GLN A 153 36.48 -19.82 9.03
C GLN A 153 36.83 -20.60 7.75
N GLN A 154 35.93 -21.47 7.28
CA GLN A 154 35.91 -21.93 5.90
C GLN A 154 34.85 -21.13 5.13
N HIS A 155 35.29 -20.30 4.20
CA HIS A 155 34.40 -19.72 3.19
C HIS A 155 33.99 -20.81 2.20
N ASN A 156 32.72 -21.17 2.20
CA ASN A 156 32.06 -21.86 1.09
C ASN A 156 31.09 -20.86 0.44
N ASN A 157 31.23 -20.67 -0.87
CA ASN A 157 30.51 -19.63 -1.61
C ASN A 157 29.13 -20.12 -2.08
N ASP A 158 28.17 -20.19 -1.15
CA ASP A 158 26.74 -20.46 -1.40
C ASP A 158 25.84 -19.25 -1.01
N GLU A 159 26.37 -18.02 -1.12
CA GLU A 159 25.68 -16.78 -0.71
C GLU A 159 25.15 -15.96 -1.90
N GLU A 160 23.95 -16.30 -2.39
CA GLU A 160 23.12 -15.38 -3.18
C GLU A 160 21.83 -15.03 -2.41
N GLY A 161 21.93 -13.95 -1.64
CA GLY A 161 20.86 -13.34 -0.86
C GLY A 161 21.38 -12.12 -0.10
N PRO A 162 20.79 -10.91 -0.25
CA PRO A 162 21.33 -9.68 0.34
C PRO A 162 21.08 -9.49 1.85
N GLY A 163 20.89 -10.58 2.59
CA GLY A 163 20.79 -10.64 4.05
C GLY A 163 21.52 -11.88 4.56
N LYS A 164 21.81 -11.96 5.87
CA LYS A 164 22.54 -13.11 6.43
C LYS A 164 21.78 -14.42 6.14
N PRO A 165 22.46 -15.52 5.76
CA PRO A 165 21.82 -16.83 5.63
C PRO A 165 21.09 -17.21 6.92
N VAL A 166 19.78 -17.45 6.81
CA VAL A 166 18.94 -17.83 7.95
C VAL A 166 19.24 -19.28 8.31
N LYS A 167 20.05 -19.49 9.36
CA LYS A 167 20.39 -20.83 9.87
C LYS A 167 19.59 -21.12 11.13
N VAL A 168 18.90 -22.26 11.16
CA VAL A 168 18.09 -22.64 12.34
C VAL A 168 18.95 -23.44 13.31
N GLN A 169 19.36 -22.78 14.40
CA GLN A 169 20.11 -23.44 15.47
C GLN A 169 19.15 -24.32 16.29
N LEU A 170 19.27 -25.64 16.12
CA LEU A 170 18.59 -26.66 16.91
C LEU A 170 19.58 -27.27 17.92
N ASP A 171 19.06 -27.69 19.07
CA ASP A 171 19.82 -28.48 20.04
C ASP A 171 20.30 -29.80 19.40
N PRO A 172 21.59 -30.18 19.49
CA PRO A 172 22.08 -31.47 18.99
C PRO A 172 21.34 -32.69 19.54
N GLU A 173 20.87 -32.67 20.80
CA GLU A 173 20.09 -33.77 21.38
C GLU A 173 18.72 -33.86 20.71
N LEU A 174 18.01 -32.73 20.56
CA LEU A 174 16.74 -32.65 19.82
C LEU A 174 16.92 -33.16 18.38
N LEU A 175 17.93 -32.64 17.66
CA LEU A 175 18.25 -33.02 16.29
C LEU A 175 18.52 -34.52 16.13
N SER A 176 19.17 -35.14 17.13
CA SER A 176 19.40 -36.58 17.15
C SER A 176 18.11 -37.39 17.33
N SER A 177 17.17 -36.88 18.13
CA SER A 177 15.89 -37.51 18.45
C SER A 177 14.85 -37.43 17.32
N LEU A 178 14.96 -36.45 16.42
CA LEU A 178 13.95 -36.22 15.38
C LEU A 178 13.79 -37.44 14.45
N PRO A 179 12.56 -37.90 14.18
CA PRO A 179 12.31 -39.03 13.28
C PRO A 179 12.67 -38.68 11.84
N ILE A 180 13.16 -39.67 11.09
CA ILE A 180 13.33 -39.53 9.63
C ILE A 180 11.97 -39.79 8.97
N LEU A 181 11.45 -38.79 8.26
CA LEU A 181 10.17 -38.83 7.57
C LEU A 181 10.38 -38.73 6.05
N PRO A 182 9.61 -39.47 5.23
CA PRO A 182 9.70 -39.37 3.77
C PRO A 182 9.09 -38.06 3.27
N LEU A 183 9.65 -37.50 2.18
CA LEU A 183 9.24 -36.19 1.65
C LEU A 183 7.73 -36.08 1.34
N SER A 184 7.08 -37.19 0.99
CA SER A 184 5.64 -37.25 0.73
C SER A 184 4.77 -36.71 1.87
N VAL A 185 5.27 -36.68 3.11
CA VAL A 185 4.56 -36.10 4.27
C VAL A 185 4.33 -34.59 4.10
N LEU A 186 5.16 -33.88 3.32
CA LEU A 186 4.97 -32.47 2.98
C LEU A 186 3.87 -32.23 1.94
N ASP A 187 3.70 -33.16 0.98
CA ASP A 187 2.75 -33.02 -0.14
C ASP A 187 1.40 -33.70 0.13
N SER A 188 1.38 -34.69 1.01
CA SER A 188 0.18 -35.45 1.43
C SER A 188 0.40 -36.00 2.84
N PRO A 189 0.04 -35.21 3.87
CA PRO A 189 0.28 -35.58 5.27
C PRO A 189 -0.34 -36.93 5.64
N SER A 190 0.39 -37.72 6.43
CA SER A 190 -0.13 -38.98 6.98
C SER A 190 -1.30 -38.74 7.95
N ALA A 191 -1.93 -39.80 8.45
CA ALA A 191 -3.03 -39.68 9.42
C ALA A 191 -2.66 -38.88 10.68
N GLU A 192 -1.38 -38.90 11.08
CA GLU A 192 -0.79 -38.16 12.21
C GLU A 192 -0.60 -36.66 11.92
N PHE A 193 -0.19 -36.34 10.68
CA PHE A 193 0.05 -34.96 10.24
C PHE A 193 -1.16 -34.33 9.52
N LYS A 194 -2.30 -35.00 9.52
CA LYS A 194 -3.53 -34.57 8.87
C LYS A 194 -3.95 -33.17 9.33
N ASN A 195 -4.25 -32.29 8.37
CA ASN A 195 -4.58 -30.86 8.56
C ASN A 195 -3.42 -29.97 9.09
N ARG A 196 -2.20 -30.48 9.25
CA ARG A 196 -1.02 -29.65 9.59
C ARG A 196 -0.42 -28.99 8.35
N HIS A 197 0.20 -27.84 8.56
CA HIS A 197 0.93 -27.07 7.55
C HIS A 197 2.44 -27.27 7.76
N LEU A 198 3.01 -28.23 7.02
CA LEU A 198 4.42 -28.59 7.13
C LEU A 198 5.29 -27.89 6.08
N VAL A 199 6.55 -27.61 6.42
CA VAL A 199 7.57 -27.03 5.53
C VAL A 199 8.93 -27.67 5.81
N SER A 200 9.88 -27.61 4.87
CA SER A 200 11.28 -28.00 5.13
C SER A 200 12.25 -26.82 5.17
N HIS A 201 13.34 -26.94 5.93
CA HIS A 201 14.50 -26.07 5.81
C HIS A 201 15.75 -26.77 6.36
N GLU A 202 16.90 -26.62 5.70
CA GLU A 202 18.18 -27.27 6.08
C GLU A 202 18.05 -28.81 6.30
N GLY A 203 17.07 -29.45 5.64
CA GLY A 203 16.76 -30.88 5.77
C GLY A 203 15.84 -31.25 6.95
N ILE A 204 15.43 -30.28 7.77
CA ILE A 204 14.50 -30.45 8.88
C ILE A 204 13.08 -30.13 8.43
N ILE A 205 12.08 -30.79 9.02
CA ILE A 205 10.65 -30.56 8.80
C ILE A 205 10.07 -29.81 10.00
N TYR A 206 9.30 -28.76 9.72
CA TYR A 206 8.69 -27.89 10.71
C TYR A 206 7.17 -27.83 10.53
N ASP A 207 6.42 -27.81 11.63
CA ASP A 207 4.97 -27.59 11.66
C ASP A 207 4.64 -26.13 11.98
N ILE A 208 4.28 -25.36 10.95
CA ILE A 208 3.98 -23.93 11.08
C ILE A 208 2.48 -23.65 11.29
N THR A 209 1.65 -24.67 11.56
CA THR A 209 0.18 -24.55 11.61
C THR A 209 -0.33 -23.41 12.51
N GLU A 210 0.14 -23.35 13.76
CA GLU A 210 -0.25 -22.27 14.68
C GLU A 210 0.35 -20.93 14.26
N PHE A 211 1.59 -20.96 13.77
CA PHE A 211 2.35 -19.78 13.37
C PHE A 211 1.76 -19.07 12.15
N LEU A 212 1.04 -19.74 11.24
CA LEU A 212 0.35 -19.08 10.13
C LEU A 212 -0.60 -17.96 10.61
N ASN A 213 -1.31 -18.19 11.71
CA ASN A 213 -2.21 -17.22 12.35
C ASN A 213 -1.44 -16.09 13.06
N GLN A 214 -0.17 -16.32 13.38
CA GLN A 214 0.73 -15.38 14.06
C GLN A 214 1.79 -14.76 13.12
N HIS A 215 1.80 -15.09 11.83
CA HIS A 215 2.84 -14.65 10.91
C HIS A 215 2.78 -13.13 10.65
N PRO A 216 3.89 -12.37 10.69
CA PRO A 216 3.88 -10.93 10.42
C PRO A 216 3.36 -10.56 9.03
N GLY A 217 3.64 -11.40 8.02
CA GLY A 217 3.17 -11.23 6.65
C GLY A 217 1.76 -11.77 6.38
N GLY A 218 0.99 -12.13 7.41
CA GLY A 218 -0.37 -12.67 7.25
C GLY A 218 -0.43 -14.17 6.90
N TYR A 219 -1.59 -14.77 7.18
CA TYR A 219 -1.90 -16.18 6.91
C TYR A 219 -1.76 -16.54 5.42
N ASP A 220 -2.48 -15.85 4.53
CA ASP A 220 -2.55 -16.16 3.08
C ASP A 220 -1.18 -16.24 2.39
N LEU A 221 -0.24 -15.39 2.81
CA LEU A 221 1.11 -15.36 2.23
C LEU A 221 1.97 -16.50 2.77
N ALA A 222 2.00 -16.71 4.08
CA ALA A 222 2.78 -17.80 4.70
C ALA A 222 2.28 -19.17 4.25
N ASN A 223 0.96 -19.35 4.10
CA ASN A 223 0.37 -20.61 3.66
C ASN A 223 0.79 -21.02 2.23
N THR A 224 1.33 -20.10 1.40
CA THR A 224 1.91 -20.49 0.10
C THR A 224 3.15 -21.38 0.24
N ALA A 225 3.85 -21.30 1.37
CA ALA A 225 5.02 -22.11 1.69
C ALA A 225 4.67 -23.55 2.11
N THR A 226 3.42 -23.85 2.49
CA THR A 226 3.00 -25.18 2.95
C THR A 226 3.37 -26.27 1.93
N GLY A 227 4.21 -27.21 2.32
CA GLY A 227 4.72 -28.28 1.47
C GLY A 227 5.93 -27.90 0.59
N LEU A 228 6.65 -26.81 0.89
CA LEU A 228 7.86 -26.35 0.20
C LEU A 228 9.06 -26.22 1.14
N ASP A 229 10.24 -25.94 0.57
CA ASP A 229 11.45 -25.61 1.31
C ASP A 229 11.63 -24.09 1.52
N LEU A 230 11.96 -23.67 2.74
CA LEU A 230 12.10 -22.25 3.09
C LEU A 230 13.40 -21.61 2.59
N SER A 231 14.39 -22.36 2.08
CA SER A 231 15.61 -21.77 1.48
C SER A 231 15.29 -20.71 0.43
N HIS A 232 14.32 -21.00 -0.46
CA HIS A 232 13.87 -20.04 -1.47
C HIS A 232 13.34 -18.74 -0.84
N PHE A 233 12.54 -18.88 0.22
CA PHE A 233 11.92 -17.75 0.91
C PHE A 233 12.95 -16.92 1.67
N PHE A 234 13.88 -17.54 2.41
CA PHE A 234 14.87 -16.79 3.18
C PHE A 234 15.90 -16.05 2.30
N ASN A 235 16.28 -16.61 1.14
CA ASN A 235 17.14 -15.91 0.18
C ASN A 235 16.41 -14.72 -0.50
N ASN A 236 15.12 -14.88 -0.81
CA ASN A 236 14.33 -13.85 -1.51
C ASN A 236 13.72 -12.78 -0.61
N TYR A 237 13.46 -13.08 0.66
CA TYR A 237 12.81 -12.19 1.63
C TYR A 237 13.75 -11.87 2.80
N THR A 238 14.76 -11.02 2.56
CA THR A 238 15.86 -10.77 3.51
C THR A 238 15.45 -10.17 4.86
N VAL A 239 14.20 -9.74 5.02
CA VAL A 239 13.61 -9.38 6.32
C VAL A 239 13.75 -10.51 7.37
N HIS A 240 13.87 -11.76 6.93
CA HIS A 240 14.17 -12.91 7.79
C HIS A 240 15.66 -13.03 8.18
N GLY A 241 16.58 -12.49 7.37
CA GLY A 241 18.02 -12.43 7.63
C GLY A 241 18.51 -11.11 8.27
N GLU A 242 17.61 -10.15 8.50
CA GLU A 242 17.88 -8.92 9.26
C GLU A 242 17.93 -9.18 10.79
N SER A 243 17.37 -10.29 11.29
CA SER A 243 17.42 -10.68 12.72
C SER A 243 17.10 -12.15 12.94
N ASP A 244 17.61 -12.74 14.02
CA ASP A 244 17.41 -14.16 14.35
C ASP A 244 15.96 -14.52 14.75
N LYS A 245 15.03 -13.53 14.83
CA LYS A 245 13.61 -13.76 15.18
C LYS A 245 12.96 -14.87 14.33
N ALA A 246 13.24 -14.90 13.03
CA ALA A 246 12.67 -15.90 12.12
C ALA A 246 13.21 -17.31 12.37
N ALA A 247 14.52 -17.45 12.60
CA ALA A 247 15.15 -18.72 12.94
C ALA A 247 14.69 -19.22 14.32
N ASN A 248 14.63 -18.35 15.31
CA ASN A 248 14.24 -18.68 16.69
C ASN A 248 12.77 -19.11 16.80
N TRP A 249 11.86 -18.52 16.01
CA TRP A 249 10.49 -19.02 15.92
C TRP A 249 10.42 -20.38 15.22
N LEU A 250 11.17 -20.57 14.13
CA LEU A 250 11.15 -21.83 13.39
C LEU A 250 11.77 -22.99 14.20
N ALA A 251 12.79 -22.72 15.02
CA ALA A 251 13.48 -23.72 15.83
C ALA A 251 12.54 -24.53 16.75
N SER A 252 11.55 -23.88 17.39
CA SER A 252 10.60 -24.56 18.28
C SER A 252 9.49 -25.34 17.55
N MET A 253 9.46 -25.30 16.21
CA MET A 253 8.44 -25.93 15.37
C MET A 253 8.93 -27.23 14.71
N ALA A 254 10.14 -27.71 15.02
CA ALA A 254 10.73 -28.90 14.40
C ALA A 254 10.00 -30.19 14.81
N VAL A 255 9.58 -31.00 13.83
CA VAL A 255 8.79 -32.24 14.03
C VAL A 255 9.41 -33.49 13.39
N GLY A 256 10.43 -33.34 12.55
CA GLY A 256 11.13 -34.45 11.92
C GLY A 256 12.27 -33.99 11.03
N ARG A 257 12.93 -34.93 10.34
CA ARG A 257 13.99 -34.66 9.36
C ARG A 257 13.79 -35.48 8.09
N LEU A 258 14.23 -34.95 6.96
CA LEU A 258 14.26 -35.62 5.66
C LEU A 258 15.50 -36.53 5.56
N SER A 259 15.51 -37.45 4.59
CA SER A 259 16.76 -38.06 4.14
C SER A 259 17.63 -37.02 3.41
N GLU A 260 18.94 -37.26 3.29
CA GLU A 260 19.83 -36.33 2.57
C GLU A 260 19.44 -36.14 1.09
N GLN A 261 18.86 -37.19 0.47
CA GLN A 261 18.36 -37.15 -0.91
C GLN A 261 17.05 -36.35 -0.99
N ASP A 262 16.11 -36.60 -0.07
CA ASP A 262 14.84 -35.88 0.03
C ASP A 262 15.06 -34.38 0.33
N ALA A 263 16.02 -34.03 1.20
CA ALA A 263 16.37 -32.66 1.52
C ALA A 263 16.87 -31.90 0.28
N LYS A 264 17.80 -32.51 -0.48
CA LYS A 264 18.30 -31.94 -1.74
C LYS A 264 17.18 -31.78 -2.77
N TYR A 265 16.30 -32.78 -2.91
CA TYR A 265 15.17 -32.70 -3.83
C TYR A 265 14.12 -31.66 -3.39
N SER A 266 13.85 -31.50 -2.09
CA SER A 266 12.92 -30.48 -1.57
C SER A 266 13.41 -29.06 -1.83
N LYS A 267 14.72 -28.82 -1.68
CA LYS A 267 15.35 -27.55 -2.05
C LYS A 267 15.24 -27.29 -3.57
N VAL A 268 15.59 -28.27 -4.40
CA VAL A 268 15.58 -28.12 -5.89
C VAL A 268 14.17 -27.94 -6.46
N ARG A 269 13.15 -28.64 -5.92
CA ARG A 269 11.75 -28.50 -6.39
C ARG A 269 11.09 -27.18 -5.96
N THR A 270 11.71 -26.41 -5.07
CA THR A 270 11.16 -25.16 -4.55
C THR A 270 11.83 -23.95 -5.19
N ASN A 271 11.08 -23.19 -5.99
CA ASN A 271 11.56 -22.00 -6.66
C ASN A 271 10.48 -20.92 -6.79
N ALA A 272 10.89 -19.79 -7.35
CA ALA A 272 10.10 -18.59 -7.60
C ALA A 272 8.84 -18.85 -8.44
N ALA A 273 8.98 -19.48 -9.61
CA ALA A 273 7.83 -19.87 -10.45
C ALA A 273 6.81 -20.75 -9.70
N VAL A 274 7.26 -21.68 -8.84
CA VAL A 274 6.37 -22.49 -7.97
C VAL A 274 5.67 -21.63 -6.92
N HIS A 275 6.38 -20.68 -6.28
CA HIS A 275 5.77 -19.72 -5.35
C HIS A 275 4.70 -18.86 -6.04
N VAL A 276 5.03 -18.20 -7.16
CA VAL A 276 4.11 -17.33 -7.94
C VAL A 276 2.87 -18.10 -8.36
N LYS A 277 3.04 -19.32 -8.89
CA LYS A 277 1.93 -20.18 -9.32
C LYS A 277 0.98 -20.49 -8.15
N ARG A 278 1.51 -20.82 -6.96
CA ARG A 278 0.71 -21.03 -5.74
C ARG A 278 0.03 -19.75 -5.26
N ARG A 279 0.74 -18.62 -5.25
CA ARG A 279 0.22 -17.31 -4.84
C ARG A 279 -0.92 -16.82 -5.76
N HIS A 280 -0.83 -17.08 -7.06
CA HIS A 280 -1.91 -16.76 -8.01
C HIS A 280 -3.20 -17.58 -7.80
N VAL A 281 -3.16 -18.79 -7.24
CA VAL A 281 -4.38 -19.54 -6.88
C VAL A 281 -5.17 -18.76 -5.81
N TRP A 282 -4.48 -18.30 -4.76
CA TRP A 282 -5.09 -17.49 -3.70
C TRP A 282 -5.61 -16.14 -4.22
N LEU A 283 -4.81 -15.43 -5.00
CA LEU A 283 -5.24 -14.18 -5.63
C LEU A 283 -6.46 -14.38 -6.54
N ASN A 284 -6.52 -15.43 -7.34
CA ASN A 284 -7.66 -15.70 -8.22
C ASN A 284 -8.95 -16.00 -7.44
N LYS A 285 -8.87 -16.67 -6.28
CA LYS A 285 -10.02 -16.86 -5.39
C LYS A 285 -10.49 -15.53 -4.77
N ALA A 286 -9.57 -14.67 -4.34
CA ALA A 286 -9.90 -13.33 -3.86
C ALA A 286 -10.53 -12.45 -4.97
N ARG A 287 -9.98 -12.50 -6.19
CA ARG A 287 -10.49 -11.81 -7.38
C ARG A 287 -11.95 -12.16 -7.70
N ARG A 288 -12.37 -13.43 -7.60
CA ARG A 288 -13.79 -13.81 -7.78
C ARG A 288 -14.70 -13.17 -6.71
N ARG A 289 -14.26 -13.16 -5.44
CA ARG A 289 -15.02 -12.54 -4.33
C ARG A 289 -15.14 -11.01 -4.49
N ILE A 290 -14.05 -10.30 -4.77
CA ILE A 290 -14.07 -8.83 -4.84
C ILE A 290 -14.87 -8.30 -6.04
N VAL A 291 -14.97 -9.04 -7.16
CA VAL A 291 -15.82 -8.66 -8.30
C VAL A 291 -17.29 -8.58 -7.86
N LEU A 292 -17.79 -9.57 -7.12
CA LEU A 292 -19.17 -9.55 -6.60
C LEU A 292 -19.38 -8.43 -5.58
N VAL A 293 -18.43 -8.22 -4.67
CA VAL A 293 -18.49 -7.09 -3.71
C VAL A 293 -18.56 -5.75 -4.47
N THR A 294 -17.68 -5.55 -5.46
CA THR A 294 -17.62 -4.34 -6.29
C THR A 294 -18.92 -4.11 -7.07
N ALA A 295 -19.53 -5.17 -7.61
CA ALA A 295 -20.82 -5.05 -8.30
C ALA A 295 -21.97 -4.59 -7.37
N THR A 296 -21.91 -4.93 -6.07
CA THR A 296 -22.87 -4.41 -5.07
C THR A 296 -22.53 -3.02 -4.52
N LEU A 297 -21.34 -2.48 -4.80
CA LEU A 297 -20.87 -1.19 -4.25
C LEU A 297 -21.84 -0.02 -4.53
N PRO A 298 -22.44 0.16 -5.72
CA PRO A 298 -23.39 1.26 -5.96
C PRO A 298 -24.64 1.17 -5.09
N PHE A 299 -25.18 -0.04 -4.88
CA PHE A 299 -26.30 -0.30 -3.98
C PHE A 299 -25.94 0.05 -2.53
N TRP A 300 -24.77 -0.40 -2.05
CA TRP A 300 -24.31 -0.06 -0.70
C TRP A 300 -24.08 1.43 -0.50
N MET A 301 -23.57 2.15 -1.49
CA MET A 301 -23.42 3.60 -1.44
C MET A 301 -24.78 4.33 -1.38
N MET A 302 -25.80 3.84 -2.09
CA MET A 302 -27.17 4.35 -1.98
C MET A 302 -27.75 4.11 -0.58
N VAL A 303 -27.67 2.88 -0.05
CA VAL A 303 -28.15 2.52 1.31
C VAL A 303 -27.44 3.35 2.38
N ARG A 304 -26.11 3.43 2.33
CA ARG A 304 -25.27 4.24 3.22
C ARG A 304 -25.68 5.72 3.20
N THR A 305 -26.01 6.27 2.03
CA THR A 305 -26.44 7.67 1.89
C THR A 305 -27.84 7.89 2.46
N ALA A 306 -28.78 6.95 2.26
CA ALA A 306 -30.10 6.98 2.90
C ALA A 306 -30.00 6.92 4.43
N VAL A 307 -29.12 6.08 4.99
CA VAL A 307 -28.89 6.03 6.44
C VAL A 307 -28.24 7.32 6.96
N ARG A 308 -27.33 7.97 6.22
CA ARG A 308 -26.82 9.32 6.56
C ARG A 308 -27.96 10.36 6.59
N MET A 309 -28.87 10.36 5.62
CA MET A 309 -30.04 11.27 5.60
C MET A 309 -30.95 11.04 6.81
N VAL A 310 -31.27 9.78 7.16
CA VAL A 310 -32.07 9.48 8.36
C VAL A 310 -31.33 9.88 9.63
N GLY A 311 -30.01 9.67 9.71
CA GLY A 311 -29.19 10.09 10.85
C GLY A 311 -29.08 11.61 11.03
N TYR A 312 -29.15 12.38 9.96
CA TYR A 312 -29.23 13.85 10.01
C TYR A 312 -30.53 14.35 10.65
N VAL A 313 -31.66 13.69 10.34
CA VAL A 313 -32.97 14.01 10.95
C VAL A 313 -33.11 13.42 12.36
N SER A 314 -32.58 12.22 12.60
CA SER A 314 -32.61 11.53 13.89
C SER A 314 -31.38 10.64 14.07
N ASN A 315 -30.36 11.18 14.74
CA ASN A 315 -29.09 10.49 15.03
C ASN A 315 -29.30 9.12 15.70
N ARG A 316 -30.29 8.99 16.60
CA ARG A 316 -30.63 7.69 17.23
C ARG A 316 -31.12 6.65 16.21
N LEU A 317 -32.00 7.05 15.29
CA LEU A 317 -32.52 6.14 14.27
C LEU A 317 -31.46 5.83 13.19
N GLY A 318 -30.66 6.82 12.78
CA GLY A 318 -29.54 6.61 11.87
C GLY A 318 -28.49 5.64 12.42
N ARG A 319 -28.14 5.75 13.71
CA ARG A 319 -27.24 4.79 14.38
C ARG A 319 -27.83 3.37 14.44
N TRP A 320 -29.12 3.24 14.75
CA TRP A 320 -29.80 1.93 14.75
C TRP A 320 -29.84 1.30 13.35
N LEU A 321 -30.16 2.07 12.31
CA LEU A 321 -30.10 1.60 10.92
C LEU A 321 -28.67 1.25 10.48
N ALA A 322 -27.66 2.02 10.90
CA ALA A 322 -26.26 1.74 10.61
C ALA A 322 -25.74 0.45 11.30
N TYR A 323 -26.27 0.12 12.48
CA TYR A 323 -25.96 -1.15 13.16
C TYR A 323 -26.51 -2.38 12.41
N LEU A 324 -27.70 -2.25 11.79
CA LEU A 324 -28.37 -3.34 11.08
C LEU A 324 -27.77 -3.69 9.72
N ILE A 325 -26.86 -2.88 9.16
CA ILE A 325 -26.24 -3.14 7.85
C ILE A 325 -24.78 -3.59 7.98
N PRO A 326 -24.29 -4.47 7.08
CA PRO A 326 -22.93 -5.02 7.18
C PRO A 326 -21.84 -4.02 6.79
N VAL A 327 -22.19 -2.91 6.14
CA VAL A 327 -21.25 -1.87 5.68
C VAL A 327 -21.19 -0.69 6.65
N SER A 328 -20.05 0.00 6.69
CA SER A 328 -19.84 1.17 7.54
C SER A 328 -20.53 2.44 7.01
N VAL A 329 -21.07 3.22 7.94
CA VAL A 329 -21.70 4.53 7.72
C VAL A 329 -20.94 5.55 8.59
N PRO A 330 -20.15 6.46 7.99
CA PRO A 330 -19.37 7.45 8.73
C PRO A 330 -20.23 8.29 9.68
N GLY A 331 -19.77 8.46 10.92
CA GLY A 331 -20.48 9.20 11.98
C GLY A 331 -21.62 8.44 12.68
N LEU A 332 -22.09 7.32 12.12
CA LEU A 332 -23.30 6.60 12.57
C LEU A 332 -23.07 5.11 12.91
N THR A 333 -22.14 4.43 12.24
CA THR A 333 -21.68 3.10 12.67
C THR A 333 -20.89 3.21 13.97
N PHE A 334 -21.04 2.22 14.86
CA PHE A 334 -20.37 2.18 16.15
C PHE A 334 -18.83 2.32 16.00
N GLY A 335 -18.26 3.31 16.67
CA GLY A 335 -16.84 3.65 16.63
C GLY A 335 -16.43 4.52 15.42
N ALA A 336 -17.31 4.71 14.44
CA ALA A 336 -17.10 5.62 13.30
C ALA A 336 -17.54 7.06 13.61
N GLU A 337 -18.03 7.34 14.83
CA GLU A 337 -18.24 8.70 15.30
C GLU A 337 -16.90 9.43 15.59
N PRO A 338 -16.73 10.69 15.14
CA PRO A 338 -15.57 11.49 15.54
C PRO A 338 -15.55 11.74 17.05
N LEU A 339 -14.37 11.54 17.64
CA LEU A 339 -14.07 11.87 19.01
C LEU A 339 -13.89 13.38 19.17
N ARG A 340 -14.07 13.87 20.39
CA ARG A 340 -13.88 15.29 20.75
C ARG A 340 -12.83 15.40 21.85
N VAL A 341 -11.76 16.13 21.56
CA VAL A 341 -10.84 16.62 22.58
C VAL A 341 -11.52 17.78 23.30
N ARG A 342 -11.50 17.79 24.64
CA ARG A 342 -11.97 18.95 25.42
C ARG A 342 -10.89 20.03 25.35
N GLN A 343 -11.29 21.25 24.99
CA GLN A 343 -10.40 22.43 24.93
C GLN A 343 -10.84 23.51 25.93
N ASP A 344 -11.58 23.12 26.98
CA ASP A 344 -12.16 24.03 27.95
C ASP A 344 -11.02 24.66 28.77
N ALA A 345 -10.86 25.98 28.67
CA ALA A 345 -9.79 26.70 29.33
C ALA A 345 -9.99 26.68 30.85
N VAL A 346 -9.05 26.06 31.57
CA VAL A 346 -8.99 26.07 33.03
C VAL A 346 -7.92 27.09 33.44
N GLU A 347 -8.39 28.26 33.87
CA GLU A 347 -7.65 29.02 34.88
C GLU A 347 -7.77 28.25 36.21
N ASP A 348 -6.68 28.24 36.99
CA ASP A 348 -6.50 27.56 38.29
C ASP A 348 -6.49 26.00 38.35
N GLY A 349 -5.28 25.42 38.40
CA GLY A 349 -5.01 24.17 39.15
C GLY A 349 -4.30 23.03 38.41
N GLU A 350 -3.04 22.74 38.78
CA GLU A 350 -2.22 21.63 38.23
C GLU A 350 -2.92 20.25 38.31
N GLN A 351 -3.56 19.94 39.44
CA GLN A 351 -4.29 18.68 39.65
C GLN A 351 -5.51 18.53 38.73
N GLN A 352 -6.08 19.64 38.26
CA GLN A 352 -7.22 19.64 37.34
C GLN A 352 -6.75 19.46 35.89
N GLN A 353 -5.56 19.97 35.55
CA GLN A 353 -4.91 19.75 34.27
C GLN A 353 -4.46 18.29 34.08
N GLN A 354 -3.84 17.67 35.09
CA GLN A 354 -3.51 16.23 35.05
C GLN A 354 -4.75 15.34 34.79
N LYS A 355 -5.87 15.62 35.48
CA LYS A 355 -7.15 14.91 35.28
C LYS A 355 -7.80 15.15 33.91
N LEU A 356 -7.42 16.21 33.20
CA LEU A 356 -7.83 16.45 31.81
C LEU A 356 -6.94 15.69 30.82
N GLU A 357 -5.64 15.60 31.09
CA GLU A 357 -4.68 14.80 30.30
C GLU A 357 -5.01 13.29 30.38
N GLU A 358 -5.38 12.78 31.55
CA GLU A 358 -5.90 11.40 31.73
C GLU A 358 -7.20 11.13 30.95
N GLN A 359 -7.96 12.18 30.59
CA GLN A 359 -9.23 12.09 29.86
C GLN A 359 -9.10 12.45 28.37
N GLN A 360 -7.89 12.65 27.84
CA GLN A 360 -7.68 12.87 26.41
C GLN A 360 -8.01 11.59 25.60
N PRO A 361 -8.71 11.70 24.45
CA PRO A 361 -9.01 10.53 23.64
C PRO A 361 -7.74 9.91 23.06
N SER A 362 -7.67 8.58 23.08
CA SER A 362 -6.45 7.81 22.83
C SER A 362 -6.50 7.01 21.52
N VAL A 363 -5.39 6.97 20.79
CA VAL A 363 -5.27 6.28 19.50
C VAL A 363 -3.98 5.46 19.42
N ALA A 364 -4.10 4.20 19.05
CA ALA A 364 -2.95 3.39 18.63
C ALA A 364 -2.80 3.41 17.10
N ILE A 365 -1.57 3.53 16.62
CA ILE A 365 -1.22 3.52 15.20
C ILE A 365 -0.23 2.39 14.94
N ILE A 366 -0.51 1.53 13.96
CA ILE A 366 0.23 0.29 13.73
C ILE A 366 0.95 0.39 12.37
N GLY A 367 2.21 0.86 12.40
CA GLY A 367 3.06 1.09 11.22
C GLY A 367 3.67 2.50 11.21
N GLY A 368 5.01 2.59 11.21
CA GLY A 368 5.80 3.83 11.18
C GLY A 368 6.15 4.34 9.78
N GLY A 369 5.33 4.02 8.77
CA GLY A 369 5.41 4.64 7.44
C GLY A 369 4.78 6.04 7.41
N ILE A 370 4.93 6.78 6.31
CA ILE A 370 4.43 8.17 6.19
C ILE A 370 2.92 8.31 6.45
N ALA A 371 2.11 7.29 6.14
CA ALA A 371 0.69 7.26 6.47
C ALA A 371 0.44 7.26 7.99
N GLY A 372 1.18 6.42 8.74
CA GLY A 372 1.07 6.33 10.20
C GLY A 372 1.66 7.55 10.91
N CYS A 373 2.85 8.00 10.50
CA CYS A 373 3.48 9.20 11.06
C CYS A 373 2.67 10.47 10.75
N GLY A 374 2.09 10.59 9.55
CA GLY A 374 1.19 11.68 9.19
C GLY A 374 -0.11 11.68 10.00
N ALA A 375 -0.71 10.49 10.22
CA ALA A 375 -1.87 10.35 11.10
C ALA A 375 -1.52 10.71 12.56
N ALA A 376 -0.37 10.25 13.06
CA ALA A 376 0.11 10.54 14.41
C ALA A 376 0.27 12.05 14.65
N TRP A 377 0.98 12.72 13.73
CA TRP A 377 1.22 14.16 13.76
C TRP A 377 -0.09 14.97 13.77
N ALA A 378 -1.05 14.64 12.90
CA ALA A 378 -2.33 15.33 12.82
C ALA A 378 -3.22 15.11 14.07
N LEU A 379 -3.24 13.89 14.61
CA LEU A 379 -3.95 13.56 15.86
C LEU A 379 -3.31 14.27 17.06
N ARG A 380 -1.98 14.16 17.23
CA ARG A 380 -1.23 14.83 18.30
C ARG A 380 -1.40 16.36 18.26
N ARG A 381 -1.33 16.98 17.08
CA ARG A 381 -1.61 18.43 16.90
C ARG A 381 -3.07 18.82 17.18
N SER A 382 -3.98 17.85 17.20
CA SER A 382 -5.38 18.06 17.56
C SER A 382 -5.69 17.78 19.04
N GLY A 383 -4.69 17.39 19.85
CA GLY A 383 -4.83 17.12 21.29
C GLY A 383 -5.28 15.69 21.64
N PHE A 384 -4.94 14.71 20.80
CA PHE A 384 -5.13 13.28 21.09
C PHE A 384 -3.86 12.68 21.68
N LYS A 385 -4.01 11.71 22.60
CA LYS A 385 -2.92 10.86 23.06
C LYS A 385 -2.65 9.78 22.01
N VAL A 386 -1.43 9.72 21.47
CA VAL A 386 -1.05 8.80 20.38
C VAL A 386 0.10 7.90 20.79
N THR A 387 -0.09 6.59 20.60
CA THR A 387 0.98 5.59 20.61
C THR A 387 1.17 5.06 19.18
N LEU A 388 2.39 5.08 18.66
CA LEU A 388 2.75 4.52 17.35
C LEU A 388 3.66 3.31 17.53
N TYR A 389 3.26 2.18 16.96
CA TYR A 389 4.01 0.93 16.91
C TYR A 389 4.70 0.77 15.56
N GLU A 390 6.00 0.44 15.57
CA GLU A 390 6.77 0.02 14.41
C GLU A 390 7.51 -1.28 14.73
N ALA A 391 7.33 -2.30 13.89
CA ALA A 391 7.89 -3.63 14.09
C ALA A 391 9.39 -3.69 13.75
N ARG A 392 9.87 -2.79 12.88
CA ARG A 392 11.29 -2.64 12.53
C ARG A 392 12.06 -1.82 13.56
N ALA A 393 13.38 -1.90 13.52
CA ALA A 393 14.28 -1.08 14.34
C ALA A 393 14.19 0.42 14.03
N GLN A 394 13.62 0.82 12.88
CA GLN A 394 13.53 2.22 12.47
C GLN A 394 12.20 2.51 11.74
N ILE A 395 11.59 3.66 12.07
CA ILE A 395 10.49 4.25 11.31
C ILE A 395 10.91 4.67 9.89
N SER A 396 9.95 5.16 9.10
CA SER A 396 9.96 5.53 7.67
C SER A 396 9.34 4.50 6.71
N GLY A 397 9.25 3.23 7.11
CA GLY A 397 8.68 2.16 6.27
C GLY A 397 9.49 1.93 4.98
N ASN A 398 9.00 2.47 3.87
CA ASN A 398 9.65 2.40 2.55
C ASN A 398 10.62 3.57 2.28
N ALA A 399 10.56 4.66 3.07
CA ALA A 399 11.43 5.83 2.93
C ALA A 399 12.82 5.58 3.54
N ARG A 400 13.44 4.47 3.12
CA ARG A 400 14.77 4.00 3.51
C ARG A 400 15.87 4.91 2.98
N THR A 401 16.98 4.92 3.71
CA THR A 401 18.19 5.70 3.45
C THR A 401 19.43 4.84 3.66
N PHE A 402 20.50 5.11 2.92
CA PHE A 402 21.75 4.38 2.99
C PHE A 402 22.94 5.33 3.18
N ASP A 403 23.99 4.85 3.84
CA ASP A 403 25.20 5.62 4.15
C ASP A 403 26.37 5.16 3.28
N TRP A 404 26.84 6.05 2.41
CA TRP A 404 27.96 5.80 1.51
C TRP A 404 29.25 6.33 2.14
N ASP A 405 30.14 5.42 2.56
CA ASP A 405 31.46 5.78 3.09
C ASP A 405 32.43 6.12 1.96
N PHE A 406 32.88 7.38 1.94
CA PHE A 406 33.88 7.91 1.03
C PHE A 406 35.25 8.11 1.68
N SER A 407 35.43 7.74 2.95
CA SER A 407 36.73 7.84 3.65
C SER A 407 37.88 7.02 3.03
N PRO A 408 37.66 5.94 2.26
CA PRO A 408 38.73 5.32 1.46
C PRO A 408 39.16 6.15 0.23
N TYR A 409 38.34 7.13 -0.18
CA TYR A 409 38.45 7.85 -1.44
C TYR A 409 38.62 9.38 -1.29
N ARG A 410 38.64 9.89 -0.05
CA ARG A 410 38.78 11.32 0.30
C ARG A 410 39.87 11.47 1.36
N SER A 411 40.69 12.52 1.28
CA SER A 411 41.71 12.76 2.33
C SER A 411 41.05 13.20 3.63
N LYS A 412 41.70 12.94 4.78
CA LYS A 412 41.20 13.38 6.09
C LYS A 412 41.08 14.91 6.13
N GLY A 413 39.84 15.40 6.09
CA GLY A 413 39.50 16.83 6.04
C GLY A 413 38.83 17.28 4.72
N GLU A 414 38.84 16.46 3.68
CA GLU A 414 38.21 16.78 2.39
C GLU A 414 36.71 16.44 2.37
N GLY A 415 35.90 17.39 2.83
CA GLY A 415 34.44 17.31 2.75
C GLY A 415 33.82 16.27 3.69
N GLU A 416 32.52 16.03 3.52
CA GLU A 416 31.81 15.03 4.34
C GLU A 416 32.23 13.60 3.92
N GLN A 417 32.58 12.77 4.90
CA GLN A 417 33.11 11.43 4.65
C GLN A 417 32.01 10.38 4.45
N ILE A 418 30.80 10.60 5.00
CA ILE A 418 29.66 9.70 4.84
C ILE A 418 28.50 10.48 4.21
N VAL A 419 28.08 10.07 3.01
CA VAL A 419 26.94 10.69 2.31
C VAL A 419 25.70 9.82 2.52
N LYS A 420 24.66 10.38 3.15
CA LYS A 420 23.39 9.67 3.40
C LYS A 420 22.40 9.89 2.25
N SER A 421 22.21 8.91 1.37
CA SER A 421 21.24 8.98 0.28
C SER A 421 19.85 8.49 0.71
N CYS A 422 18.82 8.87 -0.05
CA CYS A 422 17.58 8.09 -0.11
C CYS A 422 17.81 6.78 -0.89
N CYS A 423 16.89 5.81 -0.82
CA CYS A 423 16.96 4.58 -1.61
C CYS A 423 15.72 4.37 -2.48
N SER A 424 14.53 4.24 -1.87
CA SER A 424 13.30 3.86 -2.59
C SER A 424 12.30 5.02 -2.76
N VAL A 425 12.45 6.10 -1.99
CA VAL A 425 11.65 7.33 -2.12
C VAL A 425 12.64 8.47 -2.31
N THR A 426 12.92 8.84 -3.56
CA THR A 426 14.04 9.72 -3.92
C THR A 426 13.60 11.14 -4.29
N ALA A 427 12.49 11.27 -5.01
CA ALA A 427 12.00 12.54 -5.55
C ALA A 427 10.47 12.54 -5.77
N TRP A 428 9.88 13.72 -5.99
CA TRP A 428 8.47 13.88 -6.34
C TRP A 428 8.20 15.11 -7.22
N PRO A 429 7.20 15.08 -8.11
CA PRO A 429 6.71 16.27 -8.83
C PRO A 429 5.75 17.10 -7.95
N PRO A 430 6.10 18.35 -7.55
CA PRO A 430 5.30 19.15 -6.61
C PRO A 430 3.86 19.43 -7.09
N LEU A 431 3.67 19.52 -8.40
CA LEU A 431 2.36 19.74 -9.04
C LEU A 431 1.29 18.73 -8.61
N PHE A 432 1.69 17.49 -8.32
CA PHE A 432 0.78 16.43 -7.90
C PHE A 432 0.87 16.10 -6.39
N TYR A 433 2.00 16.44 -5.74
CA TYR A 433 2.29 16.13 -4.33
C TYR A 433 1.98 17.33 -3.42
N LYS A 434 0.76 17.87 -3.53
CA LYS A 434 0.40 19.17 -2.94
C LYS A 434 0.35 19.12 -1.42
N ASN A 435 -0.24 18.07 -0.84
CA ASN A 435 -0.34 17.92 0.61
C ASN A 435 1.03 17.67 1.24
N TYR A 436 1.88 16.90 0.57
CA TYR A 436 3.25 16.67 1.01
C TYR A 436 4.12 17.93 0.88
N THR A 437 3.93 18.75 -0.15
CA THR A 437 4.61 20.04 -0.30
C THR A 437 4.17 21.02 0.80
N CYS A 438 2.88 21.05 1.16
CA CYS A 438 2.39 21.80 2.32
C CYS A 438 3.01 21.29 3.65
N LEU A 439 3.19 19.98 3.81
CA LEU A 439 3.87 19.42 4.99
C LEU A 439 5.32 19.90 5.08
N LEU A 440 6.11 19.82 4.02
CA LEU A 440 7.53 20.23 4.07
C LEU A 440 7.69 21.73 4.38
N LYS A 441 6.78 22.57 3.87
CA LYS A 441 6.67 24.00 4.20
C LYS A 441 6.35 24.22 5.69
N GLU A 442 5.35 23.51 6.23
CA GLU A 442 4.96 23.57 7.65
C GLU A 442 6.06 23.05 8.59
N LEU A 443 6.77 21.99 8.19
CA LEU A 443 7.90 21.43 8.95
C LEU A 443 9.21 22.22 8.77
N GLN A 444 9.24 23.23 7.89
CA GLN A 444 10.44 24.02 7.54
C GLN A 444 11.61 23.12 7.09
N ILE A 445 11.35 22.23 6.13
CA ILE A 445 12.37 21.32 5.57
C ILE A 445 12.68 21.77 4.14
N GLU A 446 13.95 22.08 3.88
CA GLU A 446 14.38 22.59 2.56
C GLU A 446 14.36 21.52 1.47
N THR A 447 14.01 21.96 0.26
CA THR A 447 13.92 21.13 -0.94
C THR A 447 14.72 21.72 -2.09
N VAL A 448 15.24 20.88 -2.97
CA VAL A 448 15.92 21.27 -4.21
C VAL A 448 15.31 20.57 -5.42
N HIS A 449 15.57 21.09 -6.62
CA HIS A 449 15.18 20.44 -7.88
C HIS A 449 16.01 19.16 -8.09
N GLN A 450 15.37 18.08 -8.54
CA GLN A 450 16.07 16.84 -8.92
C GLN A 450 15.79 16.49 -10.38
N PRO A 451 16.77 16.65 -11.29
CA PRO A 451 16.64 16.13 -12.63
C PRO A 451 16.74 14.60 -12.63
N LEU A 452 15.71 13.93 -13.15
CA LEU A 452 15.66 12.48 -13.40
C LEU A 452 15.83 12.16 -14.90
N SER A 453 17.00 11.63 -15.27
CA SER A 453 17.44 11.38 -16.64
C SER A 453 17.59 9.88 -16.91
N TRP A 454 16.62 9.30 -17.63
CA TRP A 454 16.66 7.89 -18.02
C TRP A 454 17.38 7.68 -19.34
N PHE A 455 18.38 6.80 -19.32
CA PHE A 455 18.96 6.15 -20.49
C PHE A 455 18.54 4.67 -20.54
N LEU A 456 18.20 4.18 -21.73
CA LEU A 456 17.89 2.78 -22.00
C LEU A 456 18.73 2.30 -23.18
N ASN A 457 19.47 1.21 -22.98
CA ASN A 457 20.30 0.52 -23.97
C ASN A 457 19.68 -0.84 -24.29
N SER A 458 19.19 -1.05 -25.52
CA SER A 458 18.64 -2.34 -25.94
C SER A 458 19.61 -3.09 -26.84
N LYS A 459 19.83 -4.36 -26.49
CA LYS A 459 20.57 -5.36 -27.27
C LYS A 459 19.63 -6.41 -27.92
N VAL A 460 18.32 -6.31 -27.70
CA VAL A 460 17.31 -7.29 -28.14
C VAL A 460 17.15 -7.28 -29.67
N PRO A 461 17.13 -8.45 -30.34
CA PRO A 461 16.89 -8.55 -31.79
C PRO A 461 15.65 -7.79 -32.27
N GLY A 462 15.76 -7.10 -33.41
CA GLY A 462 14.68 -6.25 -33.94
C GLY A 462 14.43 -4.94 -33.17
N ALA A 463 15.02 -4.76 -31.99
CA ALA A 463 14.90 -3.57 -31.15
C ALA A 463 16.25 -3.05 -30.64
N VAL A 464 17.35 -3.32 -31.35
CA VAL A 464 18.70 -2.84 -30.98
C VAL A 464 18.78 -1.32 -31.13
N GLY A 465 19.24 -0.62 -30.10
CA GLY A 465 19.37 0.85 -30.11
C GLY A 465 19.27 1.47 -28.72
N THR A 466 19.30 2.80 -28.65
CA THR A 466 19.31 3.54 -27.37
C THR A 466 18.21 4.59 -27.26
N LEU A 467 17.86 4.99 -26.04
CA LEU A 467 16.85 6.02 -25.77
C LEU A 467 17.30 6.92 -24.60
N TRP A 468 17.29 8.23 -24.83
CA TRP A 468 17.25 9.23 -23.76
C TRP A 468 15.77 9.60 -23.57
N ALA A 469 15.13 9.13 -22.50
CA ALA A 469 13.67 9.19 -22.40
C ALA A 469 13.13 10.62 -22.25
N ALA A 470 13.85 11.48 -21.53
CA ALA A 470 13.50 12.89 -21.34
C ALA A 470 13.82 13.77 -22.57
N ASP A 471 14.64 13.29 -23.51
CA ASP A 471 14.95 14.02 -24.76
C ASP A 471 13.99 13.60 -25.89
N PRO A 472 13.18 14.50 -26.46
CA PRO A 472 12.36 14.19 -27.62
C PRO A 472 13.18 13.96 -28.90
N THR A 473 14.43 14.45 -28.96
CA THR A 473 15.25 14.52 -30.17
C THR A 473 15.63 13.12 -30.67
N PRO A 474 15.17 12.67 -31.86
CA PRO A 474 15.58 11.39 -32.42
C PRO A 474 16.99 11.52 -33.03
N TYR A 475 17.82 10.50 -32.80
CA TYR A 475 19.18 10.42 -33.33
C TYR A 475 19.42 9.06 -34.01
N GLU A 476 20.57 8.87 -34.67
CA GLU A 476 20.93 7.62 -35.33
C GLU A 476 21.05 6.47 -34.31
N GLY A 477 20.45 5.32 -34.60
CA GLY A 477 20.33 4.21 -33.63
C GLY A 477 19.36 4.46 -32.47
N SER A 478 18.60 5.57 -32.46
CA SER A 478 17.62 5.81 -31.40
C SER A 478 16.39 4.90 -31.52
N LEU A 479 15.94 4.32 -30.41
CA LEU A 479 14.73 3.49 -30.34
C LEU A 479 13.46 4.26 -30.76
N ARG A 480 13.43 5.60 -30.65
CA ARG A 480 12.36 6.45 -31.18
C ARG A 480 12.19 6.29 -32.70
N ASN A 481 13.28 5.98 -33.41
CA ASN A 481 13.28 5.72 -34.85
C ASN A 481 13.03 4.22 -35.14
N VAL A 482 13.76 3.32 -34.46
CA VAL A 482 13.66 1.86 -34.66
C VAL A 482 12.24 1.34 -34.44
N LEU A 483 11.55 1.82 -33.39
CA LEU A 483 10.20 1.39 -33.01
C LEU A 483 9.17 2.52 -33.19
N LYS A 484 9.38 3.41 -34.17
CA LYS A 484 8.56 4.62 -34.37
C LYS A 484 7.04 4.34 -34.40
N LYS A 485 6.62 3.27 -35.08
CA LYS A 485 5.22 2.85 -35.22
C LYS A 485 4.55 2.72 -33.84
N ASP A 486 5.26 2.12 -32.89
CA ASP A 486 4.76 1.81 -31.56
C ASP A 486 4.70 3.05 -30.66
N PHE A 487 5.70 3.93 -30.74
CA PHE A 487 5.62 5.27 -30.13
C PHE A 487 4.43 6.08 -30.67
N ASP A 488 4.18 6.05 -31.98
CA ASP A 488 3.03 6.72 -32.62
C ASP A 488 1.69 6.12 -32.19
N ILE A 489 1.62 4.81 -31.90
CA ILE A 489 0.43 4.14 -31.38
C ILE A 489 0.21 4.49 -29.91
N TYR A 490 1.26 4.39 -29.09
CA TYR A 490 1.21 4.74 -27.66
C TYR A 490 0.75 6.19 -27.44
N GLY A 491 1.23 7.15 -28.24
CA GLY A 491 0.76 8.54 -28.18
C GLY A 491 -0.74 8.70 -28.45
N ARG A 492 -1.32 7.87 -29.33
CA ARG A 492 -2.79 7.84 -29.57
C ARG A 492 -3.54 7.21 -28.41
N VAL A 493 -3.00 6.17 -27.78
CA VAL A 493 -3.59 5.52 -26.59
C VAL A 493 -3.63 6.52 -25.42
N VAL A 494 -2.52 7.20 -25.12
CA VAL A 494 -2.46 8.23 -24.07
C VAL A 494 -3.40 9.40 -24.40
N GLY A 495 -3.41 9.88 -25.65
CA GLY A 495 -4.30 10.98 -26.06
C GLY A 495 -5.80 10.62 -25.96
N LEU A 496 -6.18 9.38 -26.27
CA LEU A 496 -7.52 8.86 -26.05
C LEU A 496 -7.85 8.78 -24.54
N SER A 497 -6.90 8.31 -23.72
CA SER A 497 -7.11 8.26 -22.28
C SER A 497 -7.22 9.65 -21.65
N ASP A 498 -6.41 10.65 -22.02
CA ASP A 498 -6.57 12.03 -21.48
C ASP A 498 -7.89 12.64 -21.95
N SER A 499 -8.33 12.35 -23.17
CA SER A 499 -9.64 12.79 -23.68
C SER A 499 -10.80 12.22 -22.85
N LEU A 500 -10.73 10.93 -22.49
CA LEU A 500 -11.72 10.29 -21.62
C LEU A 500 -11.61 10.79 -20.17
N CYS A 501 -10.41 10.94 -19.62
CA CYS A 501 -10.20 11.56 -18.31
C CYS A 501 -10.78 12.97 -18.26
N ASN A 502 -10.48 13.82 -19.23
CA ASN A 502 -11.01 15.19 -19.36
C ASN A 502 -12.55 15.19 -19.37
N LEU A 503 -13.17 14.31 -20.16
CA LEU A 503 -14.62 14.15 -20.25
C LEU A 503 -15.24 13.77 -18.89
N PHE A 504 -14.81 12.64 -18.30
CA PHE A 504 -15.41 12.06 -17.10
C PHE A 504 -15.09 12.84 -15.81
N THR A 505 -13.93 13.50 -15.71
CA THR A 505 -13.61 14.38 -14.57
C THR A 505 -14.15 15.81 -14.75
N MET A 506 -14.81 16.11 -15.88
CA MET A 506 -15.34 17.43 -16.22
C MET A 506 -14.29 18.55 -16.24
N ARG A 507 -13.03 18.26 -16.61
CA ARG A 507 -11.95 19.29 -16.76
C ARG A 507 -12.30 20.37 -17.79
N TRP A 508 -13.17 20.06 -18.76
CA TRP A 508 -13.73 21.00 -19.73
C TRP A 508 -14.74 22.01 -19.15
N ALA A 509 -15.34 21.71 -18.00
CA ALA A 509 -16.45 22.49 -17.44
C ALA A 509 -15.99 23.87 -16.93
N PRO A 510 -16.77 24.97 -17.12
CA PRO A 510 -16.33 26.33 -16.81
C PRO A 510 -15.78 26.53 -15.40
N TRP A 511 -16.38 25.89 -14.40
CA TRP A 511 -15.98 25.99 -12.99
C TRP A 511 -14.72 25.17 -12.62
N ARG A 512 -14.24 24.29 -13.51
CA ARG A 512 -13.00 23.50 -13.33
C ARG A 512 -11.80 24.01 -14.13
N ARG A 513 -11.99 25.00 -15.02
CA ARG A 513 -10.94 25.48 -15.95
C ARG A 513 -9.66 26.00 -15.28
N ASN A 514 -9.74 26.41 -14.02
CA ASN A 514 -8.63 26.94 -13.24
C ASN A 514 -8.11 25.95 -12.17
N ASP A 515 -8.61 24.70 -12.14
CA ASP A 515 -8.08 23.66 -11.25
C ASP A 515 -6.68 23.24 -11.70
N THR A 516 -5.77 23.04 -10.75
CA THR A 516 -4.49 22.37 -11.05
C THR A 516 -4.72 20.86 -11.26
N PRO A 517 -3.92 20.18 -12.11
CA PRO A 517 -3.95 18.73 -12.27
C PRO A 517 -3.91 17.98 -10.92
N SER A 518 -4.57 16.83 -10.86
CA SER A 518 -4.69 16.03 -9.64
C SER A 518 -4.59 14.55 -9.96
N MET A 519 -3.80 13.83 -9.16
CA MET A 519 -3.71 12.36 -9.21
C MET A 519 -4.97 11.65 -8.67
N TYR A 520 -5.88 12.40 -8.04
CA TYR A 520 -7.10 11.90 -7.40
C TYR A 520 -8.36 12.09 -8.26
N ASP A 521 -8.30 12.96 -9.28
CA ASP A 521 -9.45 13.41 -10.07
C ASP A 521 -10.22 12.26 -10.74
N SER A 522 -9.52 11.34 -11.41
CA SER A 522 -10.17 10.22 -12.13
C SER A 522 -10.80 9.16 -11.21
N HIS A 523 -10.47 9.18 -9.92
CA HIS A 523 -10.98 8.21 -8.94
C HIS A 523 -12.12 8.78 -8.08
N THR A 524 -12.67 9.95 -8.44
CA THR A 524 -13.69 10.65 -7.65
C THR A 524 -14.83 11.19 -8.51
N GLY A 525 -16.01 11.38 -7.90
CA GLY A 525 -17.20 11.87 -8.58
C GLY A 525 -17.57 11.05 -9.83
N ILE A 526 -17.83 11.74 -10.95
CA ILE A 526 -18.12 11.13 -12.26
C ILE A 526 -16.87 10.46 -12.87
N GLY A 527 -15.66 10.82 -12.42
CA GLY A 527 -14.41 10.17 -12.81
C GLY A 527 -14.43 8.65 -12.58
N LEU A 528 -15.11 8.18 -11.53
CA LEU A 528 -15.30 6.75 -11.25
C LEU A 528 -15.96 5.97 -12.39
N LEU A 529 -16.77 6.63 -13.23
CA LEU A 529 -17.44 6.01 -14.38
C LEU A 529 -16.55 5.93 -15.63
N ASN A 530 -15.32 6.46 -15.58
CA ASN A 530 -14.36 6.36 -16.67
C ASN A 530 -13.93 4.90 -16.88
N PRO A 531 -14.19 4.26 -18.05
CA PRO A 531 -13.79 2.87 -18.29
C PRO A 531 -12.27 2.66 -18.25
N MET A 532 -11.47 3.72 -18.42
CA MET A 532 -10.01 3.68 -18.29
C MET A 532 -9.54 3.31 -16.86
N ASN A 533 -10.41 3.37 -15.84
CA ASN A 533 -10.12 2.93 -14.47
C ASN A 533 -9.91 1.42 -14.35
N VAL A 534 -10.42 0.63 -15.31
CA VAL A 534 -10.35 -0.84 -15.29
C VAL A 534 -9.76 -1.44 -16.58
N ILE A 535 -9.88 -0.77 -17.72
CA ILE A 535 -9.26 -1.21 -18.97
C ILE A 535 -7.72 -1.02 -18.87
N PRO A 536 -6.90 -2.06 -19.06
CA PRO A 536 -5.44 -1.91 -19.01
C PRO A 536 -4.87 -1.17 -20.23
N LEU A 537 -3.83 -0.38 -19.99
CA LEU A 537 -3.13 0.44 -20.99
C LEU A 537 -2.52 -0.43 -22.10
N TYR A 538 -1.94 -1.58 -21.72
CA TYR A 538 -1.44 -2.60 -22.63
C TYR A 538 -2.53 -3.11 -23.57
N SER A 539 -3.70 -3.45 -23.05
CA SER A 539 -4.82 -3.99 -23.84
C SER A 539 -5.28 -3.00 -24.93
N MET A 540 -5.30 -1.70 -24.63
CA MET A 540 -5.57 -0.66 -25.63
C MET A 540 -4.45 -0.53 -26.67
N PHE A 541 -3.18 -0.53 -26.22
CA PHE A 541 -2.01 -0.47 -27.10
C PHE A 541 -1.95 -1.66 -28.06
N LYS A 542 -2.22 -2.88 -27.58
CA LYS A 542 -2.36 -4.10 -28.39
C LYS A 542 -3.53 -4.01 -29.38
N PHE A 543 -4.70 -3.56 -28.92
CA PHE A 543 -5.87 -3.37 -29.79
C PHE A 543 -5.60 -2.37 -30.93
N MET A 544 -4.81 -1.33 -30.67
CA MET A 544 -4.39 -0.34 -31.67
C MET A 544 -3.18 -0.78 -32.53
N GLY A 545 -2.77 -2.05 -32.44
CA GLY A 545 -1.75 -2.66 -33.32
C GLY A 545 -0.31 -2.56 -32.81
N GLY A 546 -0.11 -2.31 -31.51
CA GLY A 546 1.20 -2.26 -30.85
C GLY A 546 1.87 -3.64 -30.66
N SER A 547 3.19 -3.65 -30.70
CA SER A 547 4.05 -4.84 -30.59
C SER A 547 4.42 -5.17 -29.14
N ASP A 548 4.52 -6.45 -28.82
CA ASP A 548 5.01 -6.89 -27.50
C ASP A 548 6.50 -6.57 -27.32
N LEU A 549 7.25 -6.49 -28.44
CA LEU A 549 8.63 -6.06 -28.48
C LEU A 549 8.81 -4.63 -27.91
N TRP A 550 8.06 -3.63 -28.38
CA TRP A 550 8.14 -2.28 -27.80
C TRP A 550 7.67 -2.24 -26.34
N TRP A 551 6.66 -3.04 -25.98
CA TRP A 551 6.20 -3.10 -24.59
C TRP A 551 7.27 -3.67 -23.64
N ASN A 552 7.91 -4.76 -24.04
CA ASN A 552 8.94 -5.45 -23.25
C ASN A 552 10.30 -4.74 -23.26
N VAL A 553 10.63 -4.00 -24.34
CA VAL A 553 11.96 -3.38 -24.53
C VAL A 553 11.98 -1.88 -24.22
N VAL A 554 10.85 -1.19 -24.32
CA VAL A 554 10.77 0.27 -24.10
C VAL A 554 9.85 0.65 -22.95
N PHE A 555 8.56 0.32 -23.03
CA PHE A 555 7.59 0.78 -22.03
C PHE A 555 7.89 0.22 -20.64
N THR A 556 8.03 -1.10 -20.56
CA THR A 556 8.27 -1.79 -19.29
C THR A 556 9.61 -1.36 -18.70
N PRO A 557 10.77 -1.49 -19.37
CA PRO A 557 12.07 -1.23 -18.74
C PRO A 557 12.27 0.23 -18.34
N HIS A 558 11.67 1.19 -19.06
CA HIS A 558 11.67 2.60 -18.66
C HIS A 558 10.97 2.82 -17.30
N TYR A 559 9.86 2.13 -17.06
CA TYR A 559 9.03 2.30 -15.87
C TYR A 559 9.30 1.30 -14.75
N THR A 560 9.97 0.18 -15.03
CA THR A 560 10.47 -0.76 -14.01
C THR A 560 11.32 -0.05 -12.96
N ALA A 561 12.14 0.92 -13.38
CA ALA A 561 12.92 1.74 -12.46
C ALA A 561 12.10 2.62 -11.48
N SER A 562 10.83 2.91 -11.79
CA SER A 562 9.98 3.80 -10.96
C SER A 562 8.93 3.05 -10.15
N PHE A 563 8.50 1.88 -10.62
CA PHE A 563 7.55 1.03 -9.91
C PHE A 563 8.20 -0.14 -9.15
N LEU A 564 9.47 -0.47 -9.47
CA LEU A 564 10.14 -1.73 -9.13
C LEU A 564 9.30 -2.94 -9.59
N VAL A 565 8.81 -2.89 -10.83
CA VAL A 565 8.00 -3.96 -11.44
C VAL A 565 8.27 -4.19 -12.94
N ASP A 566 8.31 -5.43 -13.40
CA ASP A 566 8.47 -5.87 -14.79
C ASP A 566 7.12 -6.27 -15.45
N GLU A 567 6.07 -6.51 -14.65
CA GLU A 567 4.73 -6.76 -15.17
C GLU A 567 3.83 -5.52 -15.06
N LEU A 568 3.83 -4.71 -16.12
CA LEU A 568 2.99 -3.52 -16.28
C LEU A 568 1.77 -3.71 -17.21
N ARG A 569 1.52 -4.90 -17.76
CA ARG A 569 0.28 -5.18 -18.50
C ARG A 569 -1.01 -4.89 -17.72
N PRO A 570 -1.09 -5.12 -16.39
CA PRO A 570 -2.28 -4.79 -15.59
C PRO A 570 -2.52 -3.29 -15.36
N PHE A 571 -1.58 -2.41 -15.77
CA PHE A 571 -1.59 -0.97 -15.48
C PHE A 571 -2.82 -0.28 -16.11
N PRO A 572 -3.77 0.26 -15.31
CA PRO A 572 -5.00 0.84 -15.86
C PRO A 572 -4.74 2.07 -16.75
N ALA A 573 -5.43 2.16 -17.88
CA ALA A 573 -5.21 3.18 -18.89
C ALA A 573 -5.35 4.62 -18.35
N VAL A 574 -6.19 4.83 -17.33
CA VAL A 574 -6.42 6.13 -16.66
C VAL A 574 -5.13 6.77 -16.15
N PHE A 575 -4.11 5.97 -15.82
CA PHE A 575 -2.82 6.44 -15.35
C PHE A 575 -1.88 6.85 -16.48
N GLY A 576 -2.15 6.52 -17.75
CA GLY A 576 -1.34 6.90 -18.91
C GLY A 576 -1.03 8.41 -18.99
N PRO A 577 -2.05 9.30 -18.90
CA PRO A 577 -1.82 10.75 -18.83
C PRO A 577 -1.10 11.22 -17.56
N LEU A 578 -1.21 10.48 -16.45
CA LEU A 578 -0.57 10.83 -15.18
C LEU A 578 0.89 10.38 -15.12
N ILE A 579 1.26 9.26 -15.76
CA ILE A 579 2.65 8.83 -15.88
C ILE A 579 3.39 9.71 -16.90
N GLU A 580 2.77 10.02 -18.04
CA GLU A 580 3.29 10.99 -19.02
C GLU A 580 3.39 12.43 -18.48
N ALA A 581 2.79 12.75 -17.33
CA ALA A 581 2.93 14.06 -16.68
C ALA A 581 4.02 14.10 -15.59
N GLN A 582 4.68 12.96 -15.29
CA GLN A 582 5.69 12.84 -14.24
C GLN A 582 7.00 12.25 -14.78
N ILE A 583 6.89 11.19 -15.59
CA ILE A 583 7.97 10.45 -16.22
C ILE A 583 7.56 10.18 -17.70
N PRO A 584 7.64 11.19 -18.58
CA PRO A 584 7.20 11.03 -19.96
C PRO A 584 8.14 10.17 -20.80
N LEU A 585 7.55 9.17 -21.46
CA LEU A 585 8.14 8.49 -22.60
C LEU A 585 7.92 9.30 -23.89
N LEU A 586 6.94 10.23 -23.89
CA LEU A 586 6.64 11.21 -24.94
C LEU A 586 6.83 12.66 -24.42
N PRO A 587 8.08 13.09 -24.16
CA PRO A 587 8.39 14.44 -23.67
C PRO A 587 7.99 15.52 -24.69
N ASN A 588 7.40 16.59 -24.16
CA ASN A 588 7.01 17.80 -24.87
C ASN A 588 7.03 19.00 -23.89
N GLU A 589 6.81 20.21 -24.38
CA GLU A 589 6.93 21.44 -23.58
C GLU A 589 6.06 21.45 -22.31
N LYS A 590 4.93 20.73 -22.30
CA LYS A 590 3.96 20.76 -21.18
C LYS A 590 4.28 19.76 -20.06
N ASN A 591 5.00 18.68 -20.34
CA ASN A 591 5.35 17.64 -19.36
C ASN A 591 6.85 17.53 -19.07
N ALA A 592 7.73 18.00 -19.96
CA ALA A 592 9.18 17.90 -19.79
C ALA A 592 9.86 19.19 -19.28
N ARG A 593 9.18 20.34 -19.29
CA ARG A 593 9.78 21.66 -18.98
C ARG A 593 8.88 22.55 -18.08
N GLN A 594 8.47 22.06 -16.92
CA GLN A 594 7.65 22.85 -15.96
C GLN A 594 8.47 23.69 -14.97
N PHE A 595 9.78 23.44 -14.83
CA PHE A 595 10.69 24.22 -13.98
C PHE A 595 11.92 24.66 -14.77
N GLN A 596 12.37 25.89 -14.51
CA GLN A 596 13.68 26.38 -14.95
C GLN A 596 14.70 26.14 -13.81
N SER A 597 15.89 25.69 -14.17
CA SER A 597 17.03 25.51 -13.25
C SER A 597 18.25 26.14 -13.89
N GLU A 598 19.10 26.80 -13.10
CA GLU A 598 20.36 27.38 -13.59
C GLU A 598 21.31 26.31 -14.19
N LYS A 599 21.09 25.03 -13.87
CA LYS A 599 21.83 23.89 -14.41
C LYS A 599 21.17 23.26 -15.66
N SER A 600 19.94 23.63 -16.04
CA SER A 600 19.12 22.86 -17.02
C SER A 600 19.67 22.82 -18.45
N GLU A 601 20.43 23.83 -18.89
CA GLU A 601 21.10 23.79 -20.21
C GLU A 601 22.35 22.89 -20.23
N ARG A 602 22.89 22.54 -19.06
CA ARG A 602 24.13 21.75 -18.91
C ARG A 602 23.87 20.28 -18.59
N ASP A 603 22.83 20.04 -17.80
CA ASP A 603 22.53 18.71 -17.23
C ASP A 603 21.52 17.92 -18.09
N CYS A 604 21.07 18.48 -19.23
CA CYS A 604 20.01 18.06 -20.15
C CYS A 604 18.57 18.49 -19.79
N ASN A 605 17.69 18.47 -20.80
CA ASN A 605 16.26 18.77 -20.71
C ASN A 605 15.55 17.74 -19.83
N ILE A 606 15.32 18.05 -18.55
CA ILE A 606 14.90 17.04 -17.58
C ILE A 606 13.73 17.50 -16.69
N LEU A 607 13.02 16.47 -16.23
CA LEU A 607 11.71 16.38 -15.63
C LEU A 607 11.56 17.01 -14.25
N THR A 608 10.30 17.14 -13.84
CA THR A 608 9.75 18.23 -13.03
C THR A 608 9.82 18.01 -11.51
N CYS A 609 10.81 17.26 -11.04
CA CYS A 609 10.84 16.74 -9.69
C CYS A 609 11.63 17.61 -8.70
N GLN A 610 11.25 17.51 -7.43
CA GLN A 610 11.96 18.01 -6.26
C GLN A 610 12.31 16.86 -5.30
N THR A 611 13.17 17.18 -4.35
CA THR A 611 13.74 16.27 -3.36
C THR A 611 14.18 17.07 -2.14
N TRP A 612 14.53 16.42 -1.02
CA TRP A 612 15.05 17.08 0.18
C TRP A 612 16.50 17.56 -0.06
N LYS A 613 16.85 18.76 0.40
CA LYS A 613 18.15 19.40 0.15
C LYS A 613 19.37 18.54 0.54
N ASP A 614 19.24 17.74 1.60
CA ASP A 614 20.26 16.83 2.11
C ASP A 614 19.86 15.35 2.02
N ALA A 615 19.07 14.98 0.99
CA ALA A 615 18.58 13.62 0.69
C ALA A 615 18.16 12.82 1.93
N GLY A 616 18.99 11.84 2.31
CA GLY A 616 18.75 10.90 3.38
C GLY A 616 18.81 11.52 4.78
N LYS A 617 19.37 12.73 4.95
CA LYS A 617 19.21 13.52 6.18
C LYS A 617 17.84 14.19 6.21
N GLY A 618 17.51 14.95 5.17
CA GLY A 618 16.26 15.71 5.08
C GLY A 618 15.00 14.84 5.12
N ILE A 619 14.98 13.68 4.46
CA ILE A 619 13.86 12.73 4.55
C ILE A 619 13.67 12.18 5.97
N ARG A 620 14.76 11.97 6.72
CA ARG A 620 14.69 11.48 8.11
C ARG A 620 14.22 12.55 9.07
N GLU A 621 14.58 13.81 8.82
CA GLU A 621 14.07 14.97 9.54
C GLU A 621 12.54 15.08 9.46
N VAL A 622 11.93 14.75 8.30
CA VAL A 622 10.46 14.65 8.16
C VAL A 622 9.88 13.70 9.21
N PHE A 623 10.43 12.48 9.29
CA PHE A 623 9.93 11.47 10.23
C PHE A 623 10.14 11.88 11.68
N THR A 624 11.32 12.40 12.04
CA THR A 624 11.60 12.91 13.40
C THR A 624 10.63 14.02 13.80
N LYS A 625 10.36 14.99 12.90
CA LYS A 625 9.41 16.09 13.18
C LYS A 625 7.95 15.63 13.21
N LEU A 626 7.57 14.60 12.44
CA LEU A 626 6.23 14.00 12.48
C LEU A 626 5.97 13.22 13.79
N THR A 627 6.96 12.47 14.30
CA THR A 627 6.83 11.65 15.51
C THR A 627 7.27 12.34 16.79
N ASN A 628 7.59 13.64 16.74
CA ASN A 628 7.94 14.39 17.95
C ASN A 628 6.75 14.42 18.93
N ASP A 629 7.04 14.21 20.22
CA ASP A 629 6.07 14.07 21.32
C ASP A 629 4.95 13.03 21.07
N VAL A 630 5.31 11.88 20.48
CA VAL A 630 4.46 10.68 20.33
C VAL A 630 5.06 9.52 21.13
N ASP A 631 4.23 8.66 21.75
CA ASP A 631 4.68 7.39 22.35
C ASP A 631 5.09 6.43 21.23
N LEU A 632 6.35 6.50 20.82
CA LEU A 632 6.91 5.78 19.67
C LEU A 632 7.62 4.50 20.11
N ARG A 633 7.10 3.36 19.67
CA ARG A 633 7.57 2.01 20.01
C ARG A 633 8.13 1.32 18.77
N GLN A 634 9.42 1.53 18.52
CA GLN A 634 10.21 0.80 17.52
C GLN A 634 10.59 -0.59 18.03
N ASN A 635 10.96 -1.53 17.14
CA ASN A 635 11.15 -2.95 17.45
C ASN A 635 9.98 -3.61 18.19
N THR A 636 8.76 -3.07 18.06
CA THR A 636 7.59 -3.47 18.83
C THR A 636 6.44 -3.82 17.89
N ARG A 637 6.39 -5.07 17.47
CA ARG A 637 5.30 -5.62 16.67
C ARG A 637 4.02 -5.74 17.51
N VAL A 638 2.88 -5.36 16.94
CA VAL A 638 1.56 -5.74 17.47
C VAL A 638 1.19 -7.16 17.02
N ARG A 639 0.81 -8.03 17.97
CA ARG A 639 0.29 -9.38 17.70
C ARG A 639 -1.22 -9.38 17.49
N GLU A 640 -1.98 -8.67 18.32
CA GLU A 640 -3.46 -8.69 18.28
C GLU A 640 -4.10 -7.35 18.68
N VAL A 641 -5.29 -7.08 18.12
CA VAL A 641 -6.19 -5.98 18.48
C VAL A 641 -7.57 -6.54 18.83
N GLU A 642 -7.91 -6.58 20.11
CA GLU A 642 -9.25 -6.98 20.57
C GLU A 642 -10.18 -5.76 20.66
N VAL A 643 -11.43 -5.89 20.21
CA VAL A 643 -12.51 -4.92 20.53
C VAL A 643 -13.22 -5.38 21.79
N LEU A 644 -13.05 -4.61 22.88
CA LEU A 644 -13.62 -4.88 24.20
C LEU A 644 -15.11 -4.51 24.28
N ALA A 645 -15.83 -5.11 25.23
CA ALA A 645 -17.26 -4.85 25.46
C ALA A 645 -17.59 -3.38 25.82
N ASN A 646 -16.62 -2.61 26.32
CA ASN A 646 -16.75 -1.17 26.61
C ASN A 646 -16.52 -0.28 25.36
N GLY A 647 -16.20 -0.86 24.20
CA GLY A 647 -15.92 -0.14 22.95
C GLY A 647 -14.46 0.32 22.77
N LYS A 648 -13.59 0.18 23.77
CA LYS A 648 -12.14 0.35 23.59
C LYS A 648 -11.53 -0.81 22.80
N LYS A 649 -10.33 -0.58 22.28
CA LYS A 649 -9.50 -1.59 21.64
C LYS A 649 -8.30 -1.90 22.53
N ARG A 650 -8.12 -3.18 22.88
CA ARG A 650 -6.90 -3.65 23.53
C ARG A 650 -5.88 -3.99 22.46
N ILE A 651 -4.69 -3.40 22.57
CA ILE A 651 -3.53 -3.72 21.74
C ILE A 651 -2.65 -4.68 22.52
N HIS A 652 -2.24 -5.80 21.91
CA HIS A 652 -1.26 -6.73 22.47
C HIS A 652 0.02 -6.67 21.63
N ASP A 653 1.14 -6.23 22.21
CA ASP A 653 2.44 -6.26 21.52
C ASP A 653 3.18 -7.59 21.69
N GLU A 654 4.34 -7.74 21.04
CA GLU A 654 5.14 -8.97 21.04
C GLU A 654 5.88 -9.25 22.36
N PHE A 655 5.83 -8.33 23.34
CA PHE A 655 6.45 -8.47 24.66
C PHE A 655 5.38 -8.59 25.77
N ASP A 656 4.20 -9.09 25.41
CA ASP A 656 3.03 -9.30 26.28
C ASP A 656 2.47 -8.03 26.97
N ASN A 657 2.91 -6.82 26.60
CA ASN A 657 2.29 -5.60 27.09
C ASN A 657 0.92 -5.36 26.45
N THR A 658 0.04 -4.69 27.19
CA THR A 658 -1.30 -4.29 26.70
C THR A 658 -1.61 -2.82 26.94
N ILE A 659 -2.25 -2.15 25.97
CA ILE A 659 -2.87 -0.83 26.17
C ILE A 659 -4.32 -0.79 25.65
N ASP A 660 -5.20 -0.06 26.33
CA ASP A 660 -6.62 0.09 25.98
C ASP A 660 -6.92 1.48 25.39
N VAL A 661 -7.08 1.56 24.07
CA VAL A 661 -7.25 2.81 23.31
C VAL A 661 -8.66 3.01 22.74
N ASP A 662 -9.05 4.25 22.46
CA ASP A 662 -10.38 4.59 21.96
C ASP A 662 -10.53 4.33 20.45
N ARG A 663 -9.43 4.40 19.68
CA ARG A 663 -9.36 4.13 18.23
C ARG A 663 -8.06 3.42 17.83
N VAL A 664 -8.08 2.75 16.68
CA VAL A 664 -6.89 2.13 16.06
C VAL A 664 -6.79 2.52 14.59
N VAL A 665 -5.58 2.87 14.15
CA VAL A 665 -5.24 3.10 12.74
C VAL A 665 -4.22 2.04 12.31
N PHE A 666 -4.61 1.18 11.38
CA PHE A 666 -3.69 0.29 10.69
C PHE A 666 -2.98 1.06 9.58
N ALA A 667 -1.67 1.27 9.77
CA ALA A 667 -0.75 1.95 8.87
C ALA A 667 0.22 0.99 8.14
N CYS A 668 -0.12 -0.31 8.13
CA CYS A 668 0.73 -1.43 7.71
C CYS A 668 0.17 -2.18 6.48
N PRO A 669 0.90 -3.16 5.90
CA PRO A 669 0.41 -3.97 4.78
C PRO A 669 -0.87 -4.74 5.10
N ALA A 670 -1.82 -4.81 4.15
CA ALA A 670 -3.16 -5.37 4.38
C ALA A 670 -3.15 -6.84 4.83
N ASN A 671 -2.19 -7.63 4.36
CA ASN A 671 -2.01 -9.02 4.75
C ASN A 671 -1.72 -9.19 6.25
N ALA A 672 -1.04 -8.23 6.90
CA ALA A 672 -0.82 -8.26 8.35
C ALA A 672 -2.11 -8.01 9.15
N VAL A 673 -3.06 -7.25 8.59
CA VAL A 673 -4.30 -6.82 9.27
C VAL A 673 -5.17 -8.01 9.66
N GLY A 674 -5.27 -9.06 8.82
CA GLY A 674 -6.09 -10.23 9.09
C GLY A 674 -5.64 -11.02 10.33
N ASN A 675 -4.33 -11.16 10.53
CA ASN A 675 -3.77 -11.85 11.70
C ASN A 675 -3.90 -11.00 12.97
N ILE A 676 -3.72 -9.67 12.85
CA ILE A 676 -3.78 -8.75 14.01
C ILE A 676 -5.23 -8.47 14.45
N TYR A 677 -6.17 -8.31 13.52
CA TYR A 677 -7.58 -8.02 13.81
C TYR A 677 -8.48 -9.14 13.27
N LYS A 678 -8.39 -10.31 13.91
CA LYS A 678 -9.12 -11.54 13.55
C LYS A 678 -10.65 -11.34 13.40
N ARG A 679 -11.23 -10.37 14.13
CA ARG A 679 -12.65 -9.99 14.09
C ARG A 679 -13.02 -8.99 12.95
N ALA A 680 -12.15 -8.76 11.95
CA ALA A 680 -12.43 -7.87 10.81
C ALA A 680 -13.61 -8.32 9.93
N GLY A 681 -13.84 -9.63 9.82
CA GLY A 681 -14.99 -10.22 9.11
C GLY A 681 -14.82 -10.37 7.59
N TRP A 682 -15.72 -11.16 6.98
CA TRP A 682 -15.62 -11.62 5.59
C TRP A 682 -15.41 -10.50 4.55
N LEU A 683 -16.10 -9.37 4.70
CA LEU A 683 -16.01 -8.25 3.77
C LEU A 683 -14.62 -7.58 3.81
N ALA A 684 -14.09 -7.34 5.01
CA ALA A 684 -12.78 -6.74 5.20
C ALA A 684 -11.68 -7.69 4.70
N ASN A 685 -11.76 -8.96 5.08
CA ASN A 685 -10.78 -9.99 4.66
C ASN A 685 -10.78 -10.17 3.13
N THR A 686 -11.94 -10.10 2.47
CA THR A 686 -12.05 -10.12 1.00
C THR A 686 -11.29 -8.95 0.35
N ILE A 687 -11.38 -7.75 0.92
CA ILE A 687 -10.65 -6.57 0.44
C ILE A 687 -9.14 -6.75 0.66
N PHE A 688 -8.72 -7.20 1.85
CA PHE A 688 -7.30 -7.35 2.19
C PHE A 688 -6.60 -8.45 1.37
N SER A 689 -7.28 -9.57 1.11
CA SER A 689 -6.73 -10.71 0.35
C SER A 689 -6.62 -10.46 -1.17
N THR A 690 -7.28 -9.42 -1.68
CA THR A 690 -7.29 -9.06 -3.11
C THR A 690 -5.96 -8.45 -3.58
N LEU A 691 -5.21 -7.83 -2.67
CA LEU A 691 -4.16 -6.89 -3.02
C LEU A 691 -2.92 -7.57 -3.60
N VAL A 692 -2.51 -7.08 -4.77
CA VAL A 692 -1.34 -7.52 -5.54
C VAL A 692 -0.18 -6.55 -5.32
N TYR A 693 1.01 -7.08 -5.08
CA TYR A 693 2.27 -6.33 -4.97
C TYR A 693 3.24 -6.80 -6.06
N ALA A 694 4.31 -6.05 -6.33
CA ALA A 694 5.31 -6.43 -7.32
C ALA A 694 5.89 -7.84 -7.04
N ASP A 695 6.21 -8.15 -5.78
CA ASP A 695 6.73 -9.46 -5.37
C ASP A 695 5.72 -10.62 -5.46
N ASP A 696 4.44 -10.37 -5.74
CA ASP A 696 3.49 -11.44 -6.15
C ASP A 696 3.75 -11.93 -7.60
N HIS A 697 4.59 -11.25 -8.37
CA HIS A 697 4.96 -11.56 -9.76
C HIS A 697 6.47 -11.81 -9.98
N HIS A 698 7.34 -11.34 -9.08
CA HIS A 698 8.77 -11.07 -9.33
C HIS A 698 9.89 -12.06 -8.95
N PRO A 699 9.69 -13.18 -8.22
CA PRO A 699 10.80 -13.82 -7.50
C PRO A 699 11.90 -14.48 -8.37
N ASP A 700 11.74 -14.55 -9.70
CA ASP A 700 12.78 -14.99 -10.66
C ASP A 700 13.60 -13.83 -11.26
N SER A 701 13.10 -12.58 -11.25
CA SER A 701 13.66 -11.49 -12.09
C SER A 701 14.69 -10.59 -11.42
N GLY A 702 15.19 -10.95 -10.23
CA GLY A 702 16.27 -10.23 -9.51
C GLY A 702 15.93 -8.81 -8.99
N HIS A 703 14.86 -8.18 -9.46
CA HIS A 703 14.51 -6.78 -9.11
C HIS A 703 14.14 -6.57 -7.65
N MET A 704 13.74 -7.63 -6.93
CA MET A 704 13.48 -7.56 -5.48
C MET A 704 14.77 -7.27 -4.70
N HIS A 705 15.93 -7.62 -5.25
CA HIS A 705 17.24 -7.47 -4.64
C HIS A 705 17.98 -6.27 -5.24
N ALA A 706 18.78 -5.61 -4.40
CA ALA A 706 19.56 -4.45 -4.78
C ALA A 706 20.98 -4.59 -4.22
N VAL A 707 22.01 -4.36 -5.06
CA VAL A 707 23.41 -4.28 -4.62
C VAL A 707 23.85 -2.83 -4.77
N LEU A 708 24.43 -2.25 -3.70
CA LEU A 708 24.91 -0.87 -3.67
C LEU A 708 26.43 -0.90 -3.79
N HIS A 709 26.99 -0.18 -4.78
CA HIS A 709 28.38 -0.29 -5.15
C HIS A 709 28.93 0.96 -5.85
N SER A 710 30.25 1.09 -5.86
CA SER A 710 30.99 2.13 -6.62
C SER A 710 31.59 1.59 -7.94
N ASP A 711 31.19 0.39 -8.37
CA ASP A 711 31.70 -0.22 -9.60
C ASP A 711 30.97 0.24 -10.86
N GLY A 712 31.50 1.28 -11.50
CA GLY A 712 31.00 1.78 -12.78
C GLY A 712 31.21 0.83 -13.97
N THR A 713 31.86 -0.33 -13.80
CA THR A 713 32.16 -1.23 -14.93
C THR A 713 30.95 -2.02 -15.45
N VAL A 714 29.88 -2.16 -14.67
CA VAL A 714 28.62 -2.82 -15.07
C VAL A 714 27.93 -2.14 -16.28
N ILE A 715 28.15 -0.84 -16.45
CA ILE A 715 27.61 -0.05 -17.56
C ILE A 715 28.47 -0.27 -18.82
N ASP A 716 27.82 -0.50 -19.98
CA ASP A 716 28.45 -0.69 -21.29
C ASP A 716 29.51 0.41 -21.57
N LYS A 717 30.74 -0.02 -21.90
CA LYS A 717 31.90 0.87 -22.09
C LYS A 717 31.63 2.02 -23.07
N ARG A 718 30.74 1.84 -24.05
CA ARG A 718 30.39 2.87 -25.06
C ARG A 718 29.61 4.04 -24.47
N PHE A 719 28.88 3.83 -23.38
CA PHE A 719 27.98 4.82 -22.77
C PHE A 719 28.36 5.19 -21.34
N ARG A 720 29.27 4.43 -20.71
CA ARG A 720 29.68 4.52 -19.30
C ARG A 720 29.98 5.94 -18.83
N GLU A 721 30.91 6.64 -19.47
CA GLU A 721 31.33 7.98 -19.04
C GLU A 721 30.17 8.98 -19.06
N ASP A 722 29.34 8.95 -20.10
CA ASP A 722 28.20 9.86 -20.22
C ASP A 722 27.06 9.49 -19.26
N CYS A 723 26.78 8.20 -19.06
CA CYS A 723 25.73 7.74 -18.16
C CYS A 723 26.07 7.98 -16.69
N LEU A 724 27.31 7.69 -16.25
CA LEU A 724 27.76 8.01 -14.89
C LEU A 724 27.71 9.52 -14.61
N ARG A 725 27.96 10.34 -15.64
CA ARG A 725 27.97 11.81 -15.56
C ARG A 725 26.59 12.45 -15.50
N ARG A 726 25.57 11.94 -16.23
CA ARG A 726 24.26 12.61 -16.36
C ARG A 726 23.00 11.74 -16.40
N ALA A 727 23.10 10.41 -16.46
CA ALA A 727 21.93 9.56 -16.32
C ALA A 727 21.62 9.39 -14.82
N SER A 728 20.38 9.61 -14.39
CA SER A 728 19.92 9.16 -13.07
C SER A 728 19.69 7.65 -13.05
N ASN A 729 19.38 7.09 -14.22
CA ASN A 729 19.04 5.69 -14.42
C ASN A 729 19.63 5.22 -15.75
N TYR A 730 20.41 4.14 -15.71
CA TYR A 730 20.82 3.39 -16.90
C TYR A 730 20.12 2.03 -16.86
N VAL A 731 19.37 1.72 -17.92
CA VAL A 731 18.66 0.45 -18.08
C VAL A 731 19.26 -0.30 -19.27
N GLU A 732 19.62 -1.57 -19.12
CA GLU A 732 20.09 -2.41 -20.21
C GLU A 732 19.14 -3.59 -20.42
N VAL A 733 18.64 -3.73 -21.65
CA VAL A 733 17.67 -4.77 -22.03
C VAL A 733 18.35 -5.78 -22.93
N THR A 734 18.27 -7.05 -22.53
CA THR A 734 18.92 -8.19 -23.19
C THR A 734 17.95 -9.35 -23.36
N GLU A 735 18.22 -10.21 -24.33
CA GLU A 735 17.52 -11.48 -24.55
C GLU A 735 18.44 -12.59 -24.04
N LYS A 736 17.92 -13.50 -23.21
CA LYS A 736 18.66 -14.66 -22.67
C LYS A 736 18.61 -15.84 -23.64
N ASP A 737 19.42 -16.87 -23.39
CA ASP A 737 19.46 -18.11 -24.17
C ASP A 737 18.09 -18.84 -24.29
N ASP A 738 17.16 -18.62 -23.36
CA ASP A 738 15.80 -19.18 -23.39
C ASP A 738 14.76 -18.29 -24.14
N GLY A 739 15.19 -17.14 -24.67
CA GLY A 739 14.35 -16.14 -25.31
C GLY A 739 13.57 -15.25 -24.35
N SER A 740 13.80 -15.34 -23.03
CA SER A 740 13.26 -14.38 -22.06
C SER A 740 14.03 -13.05 -22.08
N ILE A 741 13.37 -11.97 -21.68
CA ILE A 741 13.97 -10.64 -21.62
C ILE A 741 14.52 -10.38 -20.22
N ASN A 742 15.82 -10.09 -20.12
CA ASN A 742 16.42 -9.54 -18.91
C ASN A 742 16.40 -8.00 -18.96
N ILE A 743 15.94 -7.39 -17.87
CA ILE A 743 15.98 -5.94 -17.66
C ILE A 743 17.01 -5.69 -16.56
N GLU A 744 18.20 -5.22 -16.91
CA GLU A 744 19.16 -4.74 -15.92
C GLU A 744 18.89 -3.25 -15.64
N ASN A 745 18.94 -2.84 -14.37
CA ASN A 745 18.69 -1.46 -13.98
C ASN A 745 19.75 -0.96 -12.99
N GLN A 746 20.30 0.22 -13.30
CA GLN A 746 21.39 0.89 -12.60
C GLN A 746 20.94 2.28 -12.14
N TYR A 747 20.62 2.44 -10.85
CA TYR A 747 20.29 3.75 -10.29
C TYR A 747 21.56 4.50 -9.93
N ASN A 748 21.80 5.64 -10.57
CA ASN A 748 22.95 6.50 -10.32
C ASN A 748 22.63 7.55 -9.25
N PHE A 749 22.99 7.22 -8.01
CA PHE A 749 22.87 8.12 -6.85
C PHE A 749 23.93 9.22 -6.79
N GLY A 750 24.96 9.19 -7.64
CA GLY A 750 25.85 10.35 -7.83
C GLY A 750 25.10 11.52 -8.49
N VAL A 751 24.20 11.20 -9.43
CA VAL A 751 23.27 12.17 -10.05
C VAL A 751 22.04 12.40 -9.17
N GLN A 752 21.46 11.35 -8.56
CA GLN A 752 20.21 11.46 -7.78
C GLN A 752 20.33 11.97 -6.34
N THR A 753 21.52 12.04 -5.72
CA THR A 753 21.65 12.45 -4.31
C THR A 753 21.89 13.97 -4.18
N PRO A 754 20.89 14.76 -3.76
CA PRO A 754 21.13 16.07 -3.20
C PRO A 754 21.85 15.94 -1.85
N GLY A 755 22.96 16.62 -1.64
CA GLY A 755 23.65 16.61 -0.36
C GLY A 755 24.99 17.34 -0.36
N PRO A 756 25.53 17.66 0.83
CA PRO A 756 26.74 18.45 0.99
C PRO A 756 27.94 17.76 0.33
N GLY A 757 28.59 18.44 -0.61
CA GLY A 757 29.73 17.86 -1.33
C GLY A 757 29.39 16.69 -2.27
N VAL A 758 28.14 16.59 -2.74
CA VAL A 758 27.75 15.77 -3.90
C VAL A 758 26.87 16.55 -4.89
N TYR A 759 25.84 17.26 -4.43
CA TYR A 759 24.88 17.94 -5.34
C TYR A 759 25.53 18.97 -6.25
N ASP A 760 26.40 19.81 -5.68
CA ASP A 760 27.06 20.92 -6.36
C ASP A 760 28.47 20.60 -6.86
N LEU A 761 28.87 19.32 -6.82
CA LEU A 761 30.01 18.87 -7.60
C LEU A 761 29.68 19.00 -9.11
N PRO A 762 30.63 19.51 -9.92
CA PRO A 762 30.58 19.39 -11.37
C PRO A 762 30.33 17.94 -11.82
N LEU A 763 29.67 17.74 -12.97
CA LEU A 763 29.26 16.40 -13.43
C LEU A 763 30.46 15.43 -13.60
N ASP A 764 31.62 15.94 -13.99
CA ASP A 764 32.90 15.23 -14.10
C ASP A 764 33.50 14.78 -12.75
N LYS A 765 32.97 15.29 -11.63
CA LYS A 765 33.44 14.99 -10.27
C LYS A 765 32.42 14.23 -9.42
N LYS A 766 31.27 13.85 -10.01
CA LYS A 766 30.25 13.06 -9.31
C LYS A 766 30.84 11.69 -8.92
N PRO A 767 30.68 11.27 -7.65
CA PRO A 767 31.10 9.93 -7.25
C PRO A 767 30.23 8.87 -7.94
N VAL A 768 30.81 7.72 -8.24
CA VAL A 768 30.06 6.55 -8.68
C VAL A 768 29.31 5.99 -7.47
N MET A 769 27.99 6.15 -7.46
CA MET A 769 27.09 5.56 -6.47
C MET A 769 26.02 4.82 -7.26
N LEU A 770 26.17 3.51 -7.45
CA LEU A 770 25.25 2.69 -8.24
C LEU A 770 24.45 1.75 -7.34
N ILE A 771 23.16 1.61 -7.64
CA ILE A 771 22.35 0.49 -7.17
C ILE A 771 22.00 -0.39 -8.37
N SER A 772 22.60 -1.58 -8.42
CA SER A 772 22.35 -2.62 -9.43
C SER A 772 21.14 -3.46 -9.05
N HIS A 773 20.32 -3.76 -10.06
CA HIS A 773 19.30 -4.81 -10.04
C HIS A 773 19.43 -5.66 -11.30
N ALA A 774 19.25 -6.99 -11.16
CA ALA A 774 19.10 -7.94 -12.26
C ALA A 774 20.19 -7.84 -13.36
N LEU A 775 21.47 -7.90 -12.95
CA LEU A 775 22.63 -7.85 -13.84
C LEU A 775 22.51 -8.88 -14.99
N GLY A 776 22.84 -8.44 -16.21
CA GLY A 776 22.89 -9.30 -17.38
C GLY A 776 24.01 -10.35 -17.29
N GLU A 777 23.83 -11.46 -18.01
CA GLU A 777 24.76 -12.58 -18.02
C GLU A 777 26.19 -12.17 -18.41
N GLY A 778 27.18 -12.77 -17.74
CA GLY A 778 28.59 -12.43 -17.90
C GLY A 778 29.04 -11.12 -17.23
N LYS A 779 28.16 -10.41 -16.50
CA LYS A 779 28.53 -9.30 -15.62
C LYS A 779 28.66 -9.76 -14.16
N SER A 780 29.53 -9.07 -13.44
CA SER A 780 29.69 -9.15 -11.99
C SER A 780 30.03 -7.75 -11.46
N ILE A 781 29.68 -7.47 -10.21
CA ILE A 781 30.21 -6.31 -9.48
C ILE A 781 31.52 -6.72 -8.81
N ASP A 782 32.55 -5.88 -8.89
CA ASP A 782 33.77 -6.02 -8.10
C ASP A 782 33.45 -6.04 -6.59
N PRO A 783 33.71 -7.15 -5.86
CA PRO A 783 33.37 -7.26 -4.43
C PRO A 783 33.99 -6.18 -3.56
N ASP A 784 35.21 -5.72 -3.87
CA ASP A 784 35.91 -4.67 -3.13
C ASP A 784 35.26 -3.28 -3.31
N LYS A 785 34.29 -3.16 -4.22
CA LYS A 785 33.49 -1.95 -4.45
C LYS A 785 32.03 -2.06 -4.00
N ILE A 786 31.61 -3.19 -3.42
CA ILE A 786 30.28 -3.33 -2.81
C ILE A 786 30.29 -2.61 -1.46
N VAL A 787 29.40 -1.64 -1.30
CA VAL A 787 29.23 -0.90 -0.02
C VAL A 787 28.07 -1.44 0.81
N GLY A 788 27.11 -2.14 0.19
CA GLY A 788 26.01 -2.77 0.90
C GLY A 788 24.93 -3.33 -0.03
N THR A 789 23.78 -3.69 0.54
CA THR A 789 22.68 -4.34 -0.17
C THR A 789 21.31 -3.87 0.35
N ALA A 790 20.24 -4.16 -0.41
CA ALA A 790 18.86 -3.97 0.02
C ALA A 790 17.89 -4.98 -0.63
N ASN A 791 16.65 -5.01 -0.12
CA ASN A 791 15.55 -5.84 -0.64
C ASN A 791 14.22 -5.09 -0.57
N HIS A 792 13.36 -5.23 -1.58
CA HIS A 792 12.13 -4.44 -1.77
C HIS A 792 10.82 -5.24 -1.59
N ALA A 793 10.86 -6.41 -0.95
CA ALA A 793 9.68 -7.24 -0.71
C ALA A 793 8.53 -6.49 0.00
N ARG A 794 7.30 -6.78 -0.43
CA ARG A 794 6.01 -6.16 -0.05
C ARG A 794 5.99 -4.62 -0.02
N ALA A 795 6.99 -3.93 -0.57
CA ALA A 795 7.05 -2.47 -0.50
C ALA A 795 6.13 -1.80 -1.55
N HIS A 796 5.94 -2.39 -2.72
CA HIS A 796 5.24 -1.77 -3.87
C HIS A 796 3.95 -2.52 -4.24
N PRO A 797 2.76 -2.03 -3.83
CA PRO A 797 1.47 -2.45 -4.40
C PRO A 797 1.44 -2.17 -5.91
N LEU A 798 0.99 -3.16 -6.69
CA LEU A 798 1.00 -3.10 -8.15
C LEU A 798 -0.17 -2.24 -8.67
N TYR A 799 0.12 -1.27 -9.53
CA TYR A 799 -0.90 -0.44 -10.19
C TYR A 799 -1.79 -1.33 -11.09
N SER A 800 -2.96 -1.72 -10.59
CA SER A 800 -3.83 -2.71 -11.23
C SER A 800 -5.30 -2.45 -10.94
N GLY A 801 -6.18 -2.88 -11.85
CA GLY A 801 -7.63 -2.85 -11.65
C GLY A 801 -8.07 -3.56 -10.36
N TRP A 802 -7.37 -4.63 -9.96
CA TRP A 802 -7.60 -5.36 -8.71
C TRP A 802 -7.36 -4.50 -7.46
N ASN A 803 -6.26 -3.77 -7.42
CA ASN A 803 -5.96 -2.86 -6.31
C ASN A 803 -6.90 -1.64 -6.29
N VAL A 804 -7.29 -1.13 -7.47
CA VAL A 804 -8.33 -0.09 -7.59
C VAL A 804 -9.67 -0.61 -7.04
N MET A 805 -10.09 -1.84 -7.36
CA MET A 805 -11.30 -2.45 -6.77
C MET A 805 -11.20 -2.61 -5.26
N ALA A 806 -10.08 -3.12 -4.72
CA ALA A 806 -9.87 -3.25 -3.29
C ALA A 806 -9.99 -1.91 -2.56
N MET A 807 -9.29 -0.87 -3.05
CA MET A 807 -9.39 0.50 -2.55
C MET A 807 -10.83 1.04 -2.62
N LEU A 808 -11.53 0.89 -3.75
CA LEU A 808 -12.90 1.40 -3.92
C LEU A 808 -13.87 0.79 -2.91
N ASN A 809 -13.70 -0.48 -2.53
CA ASN A 809 -14.55 -1.16 -1.56
C ASN A 809 -14.13 -0.93 -0.09
N LEU A 810 -12.92 -0.43 0.18
CA LEU A 810 -12.44 -0.14 1.55
C LEU A 810 -13.37 0.81 2.32
N ARG A 811 -14.06 1.72 1.61
CA ARG A 811 -15.11 2.61 2.17
C ARG A 811 -16.28 1.90 2.83
N LEU A 812 -16.45 0.59 2.60
CA LEU A 812 -17.48 -0.24 3.23
C LEU A 812 -17.07 -0.72 4.63
N VAL A 813 -15.80 -0.60 5.04
CA VAL A 813 -15.31 -1.09 6.34
C VAL A 813 -14.63 -0.02 7.21
N GLN A 814 -14.21 1.11 6.64
CA GLN A 814 -13.58 2.23 7.37
C GLN A 814 -14.38 2.71 8.59
N GLY A 815 -13.70 2.88 9.72
CA GLY A 815 -14.26 3.38 10.98
C GLY A 815 -15.10 2.37 11.78
N ARG A 816 -15.45 1.19 11.24
CA ARG A 816 -16.28 0.21 11.95
C ARG A 816 -15.53 -0.29 13.20
N ASN A 817 -16.22 -0.30 14.35
CA ASN A 817 -15.66 -0.55 15.69
C ASN A 817 -14.57 0.46 16.13
N GLY A 818 -14.37 1.56 15.39
CA GLY A 818 -13.27 2.50 15.61
C GLY A 818 -11.92 2.03 15.08
N ILE A 819 -11.94 1.16 14.07
CA ILE A 819 -10.78 0.69 13.30
C ILE A 819 -10.72 1.43 11.97
N TYR A 820 -9.56 1.98 11.63
CA TYR A 820 -9.31 2.77 10.43
C TYR A 820 -8.08 2.20 9.68
N TYR A 821 -8.01 2.39 8.36
CA TYR A 821 -6.96 1.82 7.51
C TYR A 821 -6.36 2.89 6.59
N CYS A 822 -5.05 3.11 6.64
CA CYS A 822 -4.32 4.03 5.76
C CYS A 822 -2.98 3.42 5.31
N SER A 823 -2.61 3.52 4.03
CA SER A 823 -1.35 3.01 3.51
C SER A 823 -1.17 3.38 2.03
N ASN A 824 -0.13 2.87 1.39
CA ASN A 824 0.01 2.90 -0.08
C ASN A 824 -0.93 1.92 -0.81
N TRP A 825 -1.50 0.93 -0.11
CA TRP A 825 -2.52 0.02 -0.66
C TRP A 825 -3.95 0.55 -0.49
N THR A 826 -4.18 1.56 0.35
CA THR A 826 -5.51 2.17 0.56
C THR A 826 -5.81 3.29 -0.45
N THR A 827 -5.02 3.38 -1.51
CA THR A 827 -4.93 4.53 -2.42
C THR A 827 -4.83 4.06 -3.87
N PRO A 828 -5.18 4.88 -4.88
CA PRO A 828 -5.30 4.39 -6.26
C PRO A 828 -3.94 4.10 -6.91
N GLY A 829 -2.85 4.53 -6.27
CA GLY A 829 -1.49 4.21 -6.63
C GLY A 829 -0.56 4.21 -5.43
N ASN A 830 0.65 3.68 -5.64
CA ASN A 830 1.74 3.67 -4.66
C ASN A 830 2.57 4.96 -4.78
N CYS A 831 2.21 6.01 -4.03
CA CYS A 831 2.97 7.27 -4.00
C CYS A 831 3.01 7.88 -2.59
N HIS A 832 3.98 8.78 -2.33
CA HIS A 832 4.23 9.33 -0.99
C HIS A 832 3.12 10.31 -0.52
N ASP A 833 2.64 11.21 -1.39
CA ASP A 833 1.53 12.13 -1.09
C ASP A 833 0.23 11.37 -0.81
N MET A 834 -0.12 10.39 -1.65
CA MET A 834 -1.27 9.50 -1.42
C MET A 834 -1.18 8.80 -0.07
N SER A 835 -0.02 8.21 0.25
CA SER A 835 0.20 7.51 1.51
C SER A 835 0.03 8.45 2.70
N PHE A 836 0.69 9.61 2.68
CA PHE A 836 0.57 10.66 3.71
C PHE A 836 -0.88 11.12 3.89
N LEU A 837 -1.56 11.44 2.79
CA LEU A 837 -2.91 11.98 2.76
C LEU A 837 -3.95 10.98 3.26
N SER A 838 -3.76 9.68 3.00
CA SER A 838 -4.60 8.63 3.60
C SER A 838 -4.52 8.62 5.13
N GLY A 839 -3.35 8.92 5.68
CA GLY A 839 -3.14 9.12 7.12
C GLY A 839 -3.89 10.33 7.67
N LEU A 840 -3.76 11.49 7.01
CA LEU A 840 -4.51 12.70 7.38
C LEU A 840 -6.03 12.49 7.32
N VAL A 841 -6.51 11.76 6.32
CA VAL A 841 -7.94 11.43 6.17
C VAL A 841 -8.45 10.56 7.31
N CYS A 842 -7.72 9.51 7.70
CA CYS A 842 -8.09 8.69 8.87
C CYS A 842 -8.02 9.48 10.18
N ALA A 843 -6.99 10.31 10.38
CA ALA A 843 -6.90 11.20 11.53
C ALA A 843 -8.10 12.16 11.61
N HIS A 844 -8.47 12.79 10.50
CA HIS A 844 -9.62 13.70 10.42
C HIS A 844 -10.94 12.97 10.72
N ALA A 845 -11.12 11.76 10.20
CA ALA A 845 -12.31 10.95 10.44
C ALA A 845 -12.39 10.38 11.88
N ILE A 846 -11.27 10.37 12.63
CA ILE A 846 -11.23 10.13 14.07
C ILE A 846 -11.59 11.41 14.86
N GLY A 847 -11.32 12.60 14.31
CA GLY A 847 -11.67 13.89 14.90
C GLY A 847 -10.58 14.98 14.81
N ALA A 848 -9.45 14.71 14.15
CA ALA A 848 -8.40 15.70 13.95
C ALA A 848 -8.84 16.85 13.02
N LYS A 849 -8.23 18.03 13.21
CA LYS A 849 -8.34 19.13 12.24
C LYS A 849 -7.45 18.83 11.03
N TYR A 850 -7.90 19.15 9.82
CA TYR A 850 -7.04 19.10 8.64
C TYR A 850 -5.99 20.24 8.75
N PRO A 851 -4.68 19.97 8.55
CA PRO A 851 -3.64 20.94 8.92
C PRO A 851 -3.44 22.09 7.92
N PHE A 852 -3.95 21.98 6.68
CA PHE A 852 -3.66 22.94 5.60
C PHE A 852 -4.93 23.63 5.07
N GLU A 853 -5.83 24.07 5.96
CA GLU A 853 -7.17 24.59 5.61
C GLU A 853 -7.16 25.78 4.63
N GLU A 854 -6.08 26.56 4.59
CA GLU A 854 -5.91 27.73 3.72
C GLU A 854 -5.33 27.37 2.33
N GLU A 855 -4.70 26.20 2.18
CA GLU A 855 -4.01 25.77 0.97
C GLU A 855 -5.00 25.11 -0.01
N GLY A 856 -5.75 25.96 -0.73
CA GLY A 856 -6.95 25.58 -1.48
C GLY A 856 -6.83 24.37 -2.41
N GLU A 857 -5.75 24.22 -3.17
CA GLU A 857 -5.56 23.07 -4.06
C GLU A 857 -5.25 21.77 -3.30
N ALA A 858 -4.43 21.84 -2.23
CA ALA A 858 -4.17 20.69 -1.35
C ALA A 858 -5.46 20.25 -0.64
N LYS A 859 -6.29 21.21 -0.22
CA LYS A 859 -7.61 21.00 0.40
C LYS A 859 -8.62 20.36 -0.56
N LYS A 860 -8.60 20.69 -1.86
CA LYS A 860 -9.37 19.96 -2.88
C LYS A 860 -8.92 18.50 -2.96
N ASP A 861 -7.61 18.24 -2.99
CA ASP A 861 -7.06 16.88 -3.05
C ASP A 861 -7.33 16.07 -1.76
N PHE A 862 -7.29 16.70 -0.59
CA PHE A 862 -7.76 16.11 0.68
C PHE A 862 -9.24 15.73 0.61
N GLY A 863 -10.11 16.61 0.09
CA GLY A 863 -11.52 16.31 -0.13
C GLY A 863 -11.73 15.11 -1.06
N ARG A 864 -11.02 15.06 -2.19
CA ARG A 864 -11.03 13.93 -3.13
C ARG A 864 -10.63 12.63 -2.42
N MET A 865 -9.51 12.62 -1.68
CA MET A 865 -9.05 11.42 -0.96
C MET A 865 -10.03 10.97 0.13
N ARG A 866 -10.59 11.92 0.89
CA ARG A 866 -11.59 11.64 1.93
C ARG A 866 -12.85 10.99 1.35
N ASP A 867 -13.31 11.46 0.20
CA ASP A 867 -14.48 10.90 -0.49
C ASP A 867 -14.16 9.55 -1.18
N LEU A 868 -12.89 9.33 -1.57
CA LEU A 868 -12.38 8.08 -2.13
C LEU A 868 -12.24 6.95 -1.10
N MET A 869 -11.64 7.24 0.06
CA MET A 869 -11.65 6.37 1.24
C MET A 869 -13.04 6.30 1.88
N GLY A 870 -13.89 7.28 1.57
CA GLY A 870 -15.32 7.30 1.84
C GLY A 870 -15.68 7.57 3.29
N PHE A 871 -15.39 8.78 3.77
CA PHE A 871 -15.93 9.29 5.03
C PHE A 871 -17.20 10.16 4.82
#